data_AF-A0A522XHG8-F1
#
_entry.id   AF-A0A522XHG8-F1
#
_cell.length_a   1.000
_cell.length_b   1.000
_cell.length_c   1.000
_cell.angle_alpha   90.00
_cell.angle_beta   90.00
_cell.angle_gamma   90.00
#
_symmetry.space_group_name_H-M   'P 1'
#
loop_
_entity.id
_entity.type
_entity.pdbx_description
1 polymer ?
#
loop_
_entity_poly.entity_id
_entity_poly.type
_entity_poly.pdbx_seq_one_letter_code
_entity_poly.pdbx_strand_id
1 'polypeptide(L)'
;MGVLTYLTPQQVLINTPTVLEGTYDPQQIAKVSVAAEDRFPLPVTVNASEGLWRVHLDRGFNQAGIRWFRLKGTNSEDTVVGDRTFYVTVNARPLIEAEDLKLELKQRTWFKAAPIQSNQLDEHQKIRLEAGETLRLRRYTLEGNHLGVELESRRSPVGTFGYLYEPHTKLEVGGLPFYFSEASLPEPPPGTLLLWVTHDTKIKQIPESSSLLSEGQQAELLKGQVFFITGYACVSGHYRVSLVDDMTIPGFGNSGFLYNLHVRLSQDSTWLAYNDEQVAMTVLRPTDFKKRPADSATLSDSEKVGLPATRIYGVERYEWEASYLKLTLTENFPGFGRTGYVSPDYVEFQKTGRPFLIAPTLNYTGPKEVLVKTPTTLNGRFDRNQVTSISVVAEDKFSLPVTLNTSDGTWQVALENGFQDEGLRWLRLRGSDANGATVHNEILYITVTTDAETLGDPLTLTILEKTWFKVAPLDSNRLDAGQLLELQAGLELEVEQYAYIDGHLQVRLTQPLNPIGEFGYLYEPHVQLRKGDRPFVFQVSNLPEVPTQAQLLITRNTHIKTSTEPEATLPANVKARLLKGQTFAIRGYASIAGHFRVTLTESIPGFGNIGYVFWQHVELVRDGKSLPYDPEALTVTMRQQTILKRRPVPSGDLSRDDRVTLPLGRVYGVSSYATDPESNHVRVALTEELPGYGNTGYLFLDHVWVRRGADGVELSPPPAPTPSPAPTPSSLPSRKELNVPYFSQRDNPEYSWATCNPTSAAMVLYYYGVRPTVRRLLSDELFQWIVRRYGIGGQTDHGALSEVIRAYGYRTTFSTRRRWAEIDKEIAEGRPVVLPGYFTATGHVVTVIGYTPSGLIVNDPWGNALTGYRDTYGARLFYPNGFLLDKCGRDGDLWAHFIYPN
;
A
#
# COMPACT_ATOMS: atom_id res chain seq x y z
N MET A 1 -75.76 22.48 -23.88
CA MET A 1 -75.52 22.63 -22.43
C MET A 1 -76.85 22.48 -21.73
N GLY A 2 -76.89 21.88 -20.53
CA GLY A 2 -78.16 21.75 -19.81
C GLY A 2 -78.73 23.13 -19.47
N VAL A 3 -80.07 23.26 -19.50
CA VAL A 3 -80.81 24.50 -19.18
C VAL A 3 -80.47 25.03 -17.77
N LEU A 4 -80.00 24.14 -16.89
CA LEU A 4 -79.59 24.46 -15.51
C LEU A 4 -78.43 23.55 -15.05
N THR A 5 -77.36 24.13 -14.54
CA THR A 5 -76.15 23.42 -14.10
C THR A 5 -75.59 23.92 -12.78
N TYR A 6 -74.81 23.08 -12.11
CA TYR A 6 -73.93 23.44 -11.00
C TYR A 6 -72.48 23.32 -11.46
N LEU A 7 -71.64 24.30 -11.11
CA LEU A 7 -70.24 24.37 -11.53
C LEU A 7 -69.26 24.13 -10.36
N THR A 8 -69.34 24.91 -9.28
CA THR A 8 -68.31 24.95 -8.23
C THR A 8 -68.87 25.47 -6.89
N PRO A 9 -68.27 25.14 -5.74
CA PRO A 9 -67.21 24.16 -5.51
C PRO A 9 -67.75 22.75 -5.25
N GLN A 10 -67.07 21.74 -5.77
CA GLN A 10 -67.44 20.35 -5.45
C GLN A 10 -67.07 19.97 -4.00
N GLN A 11 -66.21 20.76 -3.36
CA GLN A 11 -65.77 20.54 -1.98
C GLN A 11 -65.36 21.83 -1.26
N VAL A 12 -65.49 21.84 0.05
CA VAL A 12 -65.19 22.99 0.92
C VAL A 12 -64.71 22.54 2.30
N LEU A 13 -64.05 23.42 3.05
CA LEU A 13 -63.68 23.15 4.43
C LEU A 13 -64.78 23.63 5.39
N ILE A 14 -64.91 22.93 6.51
CA ILE A 14 -65.77 23.42 7.60
C ILE A 14 -65.36 24.85 7.98
N ASN A 15 -66.34 25.67 8.33
CA ASN A 15 -66.20 27.06 8.77
C ASN A 15 -65.47 27.98 7.76
N THR A 16 -65.47 27.64 6.46
CA THR A 16 -64.84 28.43 5.41
C THR A 16 -65.89 29.10 4.52
N PRO A 17 -65.87 30.44 4.36
CA PRO A 17 -66.80 31.15 3.47
C PRO A 17 -66.82 30.51 2.08
N THR A 18 -68.02 30.23 1.56
CA THR A 18 -68.22 29.44 0.34
C THR A 18 -69.21 30.13 -0.59
N VAL A 19 -68.94 30.10 -1.90
CA VAL A 19 -69.90 30.53 -2.93
C VAL A 19 -70.24 29.35 -3.82
N LEU A 20 -71.48 28.86 -3.77
CA LEU A 20 -71.97 27.85 -4.71
C LEU A 20 -72.37 28.56 -6.01
N GLU A 21 -71.87 28.12 -7.16
CA GLU A 21 -72.09 28.76 -8.45
C GLU A 21 -72.47 27.74 -9.52
N GLY A 22 -73.34 28.15 -10.45
CA GLY A 22 -73.65 27.40 -11.65
C GLY A 22 -74.19 28.26 -12.78
N THR A 23 -74.51 27.63 -13.92
CA THR A 23 -75.13 28.32 -15.07
C THR A 23 -76.60 27.98 -15.23
N TYR A 24 -77.35 28.87 -15.88
CA TYR A 24 -78.72 28.66 -16.31
C TYR A 24 -78.97 29.34 -17.66
N ASP A 25 -79.97 28.87 -18.42
CA ASP A 25 -80.41 29.53 -19.65
C ASP A 25 -81.44 30.63 -19.32
N PRO A 26 -81.08 31.92 -19.46
CA PRO A 26 -81.96 33.03 -19.10
C PRO A 26 -83.16 33.18 -20.05
N GLN A 27 -83.16 32.53 -21.22
CA GLN A 27 -84.31 32.52 -22.13
C GLN A 27 -85.39 31.52 -21.69
N GLN A 28 -85.03 30.51 -20.90
CA GLN A 28 -85.93 29.42 -20.50
C GLN A 28 -86.28 29.45 -19.01
N ILE A 29 -85.42 30.01 -18.17
CA ILE A 29 -85.59 30.05 -16.71
C ILE A 29 -85.68 31.50 -16.26
N ALA A 30 -86.83 31.86 -15.69
CA ALA A 30 -87.10 33.15 -15.08
C ALA A 30 -86.61 33.21 -13.62
N LYS A 31 -86.60 32.07 -12.91
CA LYS A 31 -86.21 32.01 -11.48
C LYS A 31 -85.40 30.75 -11.18
N VAL A 32 -84.29 30.93 -10.46
CA VAL A 32 -83.45 29.84 -9.93
C VAL A 32 -83.64 29.76 -8.41
N SER A 33 -83.83 28.56 -7.88
CA SER A 33 -83.89 28.30 -6.44
C SER A 33 -82.96 27.15 -6.04
N VAL A 34 -82.35 27.30 -4.87
CA VAL A 34 -81.46 26.31 -4.27
C VAL A 34 -81.94 26.02 -2.85
N ALA A 35 -82.12 24.75 -2.51
CA ALA A 35 -82.43 24.33 -1.15
C ALA A 35 -81.44 23.26 -0.70
N ALA A 36 -80.79 23.46 0.45
CA ALA A 36 -79.99 22.42 1.07
C ALA A 36 -80.91 21.36 1.67
N GLU A 37 -80.68 20.11 1.27
CA GLU A 37 -81.31 18.91 1.79
C GLU A 37 -82.86 18.92 1.76
N ASP A 38 -83.44 19.60 0.76
CA ASP A 38 -84.88 19.91 0.62
C ASP A 38 -85.52 20.58 1.86
N ARG A 39 -84.70 21.04 2.81
CA ARG A 39 -85.14 21.58 4.11
C ARG A 39 -84.84 23.05 4.28
N PHE A 40 -83.70 23.50 3.76
CA PHE A 40 -83.19 24.84 4.03
C PHE A 40 -83.05 25.62 2.72
N PRO A 41 -84.03 26.47 2.34
CA PRO A 41 -83.90 27.30 1.15
C PRO A 41 -82.75 28.30 1.33
N LEU A 42 -81.94 28.48 0.29
CA LEU A 42 -80.78 29.34 0.30
C LEU A 42 -81.00 30.57 -0.58
N PRO A 43 -80.47 31.75 -0.20
CA PRO A 43 -80.58 32.95 -1.00
C PRO A 43 -79.75 32.82 -2.28
N VAL A 44 -80.43 32.89 -3.43
CA VAL A 44 -79.81 32.83 -4.76
C VAL A 44 -79.72 34.23 -5.33
N THR A 45 -78.54 34.58 -5.85
CA THR A 45 -78.31 35.75 -6.70
C THR A 45 -78.12 35.28 -8.14
N VAL A 46 -78.67 36.01 -9.10
CA VAL A 46 -78.57 35.67 -10.52
C VAL A 46 -77.99 36.83 -11.32
N ASN A 47 -77.14 36.52 -12.30
CA ASN A 47 -76.69 37.44 -13.33
C ASN A 47 -77.22 36.98 -14.68
N ALA A 48 -78.30 37.61 -15.14
CA ALA A 48 -78.96 37.24 -16.40
C ALA A 48 -78.09 37.51 -17.64
N SER A 49 -77.18 38.47 -17.59
CA SER A 49 -76.29 38.80 -18.73
C SER A 49 -75.20 37.74 -18.95
N GLU A 50 -74.80 37.05 -17.88
CA GLU A 50 -73.77 36.00 -17.91
C GLU A 50 -74.37 34.58 -17.79
N GLY A 51 -75.68 34.46 -17.55
CA GLY A 51 -76.35 33.19 -17.32
C GLY A 51 -75.86 32.46 -16.07
N LEU A 52 -75.49 33.20 -15.01
CA LEU A 52 -74.91 32.66 -13.78
C LEU A 52 -75.85 32.78 -12.58
N TRP A 53 -75.84 31.78 -11.70
CA TRP A 53 -76.47 31.84 -10.39
C TRP A 53 -75.44 31.57 -9.29
N ARG A 54 -75.60 32.22 -8.13
CA ARG A 54 -74.71 32.09 -6.97
C ARG A 54 -75.47 32.02 -5.66
N VAL A 55 -74.96 31.24 -4.72
CA VAL A 55 -75.37 31.23 -3.31
C VAL A 55 -74.16 31.53 -2.44
N HIS A 56 -74.25 32.57 -1.62
CA HIS A 56 -73.19 32.97 -0.69
C HIS A 56 -73.45 32.34 0.69
N LEU A 57 -72.46 31.61 1.20
CA LEU A 57 -72.45 30.98 2.51
C LEU A 57 -71.29 31.59 3.31
N ASP A 58 -71.53 32.75 3.94
CA ASP A 58 -70.46 33.56 4.57
C ASP A 58 -69.74 32.87 5.73
N ARG A 59 -70.41 31.92 6.40
CA ARG A 59 -69.81 31.09 7.46
C ARG A 59 -69.44 29.67 6.98
N GLY A 60 -69.68 29.37 5.71
CA GLY A 60 -69.52 28.03 5.16
C GLY A 60 -70.41 26.99 5.85
N PHE A 61 -69.88 25.78 5.96
CA PHE A 61 -70.53 24.62 6.57
C PHE A 61 -69.94 24.33 7.94
N ASN A 62 -70.75 24.06 8.95
CA ASN A 62 -70.28 23.85 10.32
C ASN A 62 -69.98 22.39 10.69
N GLN A 63 -70.30 21.45 9.81
CA GLN A 63 -70.13 20.02 10.04
C GLN A 63 -69.65 19.36 8.76
N ALA A 64 -68.67 18.46 8.91
CA ALA A 64 -68.14 17.69 7.80
C ALA A 64 -69.17 16.69 7.24
N GLY A 65 -68.85 16.14 6.08
CA GLY A 65 -69.67 15.19 5.35
C GLY A 65 -70.32 15.80 4.12
N ILE A 66 -71.13 15.01 3.45
CA ILE A 66 -71.74 15.40 2.18
C ILE A 66 -72.99 16.23 2.45
N ARG A 67 -73.13 17.33 1.74
CA ARG A 67 -74.32 18.15 1.69
C ARG A 67 -74.88 18.10 0.29
N TRP A 68 -76.18 17.86 0.17
CA TRP A 68 -76.84 17.84 -1.12
C TRP A 68 -77.82 18.99 -1.21
N PHE A 69 -78.01 19.47 -2.44
CA PHE A 69 -78.80 20.65 -2.72
C PHE A 69 -79.72 20.37 -3.89
N ARG A 70 -80.97 20.75 -3.74
CA ARG A 70 -81.95 20.74 -4.81
C ARG A 70 -81.88 22.08 -5.54
N LEU A 71 -81.57 22.02 -6.82
CA LEU A 71 -81.47 23.14 -7.74
C LEU A 71 -82.66 23.09 -8.71
N LYS A 72 -83.53 24.10 -8.65
CA LYS A 72 -84.72 24.21 -9.50
C LYS A 72 -84.69 25.50 -10.32
N GLY A 73 -85.11 25.38 -11.58
CA GLY A 73 -85.32 26.51 -12.49
C GLY A 73 -86.77 26.52 -12.95
N THR A 74 -87.48 27.63 -12.77
CA THR A 74 -88.86 27.82 -13.23
C THR A 74 -88.94 28.89 -14.31
N ASN A 75 -89.86 28.71 -15.27
CA ASN A 75 -90.17 29.74 -16.27
C ASN A 75 -91.04 30.87 -15.67
N SER A 76 -91.46 31.82 -16.50
CA SER A 76 -92.31 32.96 -16.10
C SER A 76 -93.71 32.57 -15.62
N GLU A 77 -94.15 31.33 -15.85
CA GLU A 77 -95.43 30.76 -15.42
C GLU A 77 -95.26 29.86 -14.17
N ASP A 78 -94.11 29.94 -13.49
CA ASP A 78 -93.75 29.13 -12.32
C ASP A 78 -93.70 27.60 -12.57
N THR A 79 -93.65 27.18 -13.84
CA THR A 79 -93.48 25.75 -14.19
C THR A 79 -92.00 25.37 -14.11
N VAL A 80 -91.69 24.22 -13.50
CA VAL A 80 -90.31 23.71 -13.35
C VAL A 80 -89.79 23.21 -14.69
N VAL A 81 -88.74 23.88 -15.21
CA VAL A 81 -88.07 23.56 -16.48
C VAL A 81 -86.75 22.82 -16.25
N GLY A 82 -86.17 22.94 -15.06
CA GLY A 82 -85.00 22.18 -14.63
C GLY A 82 -85.10 21.81 -13.16
N ASP A 83 -84.83 20.55 -12.84
CA ASP A 83 -84.84 20.06 -11.46
C ASP A 83 -83.71 19.05 -11.25
N ARG A 84 -82.73 19.39 -10.42
CA ARG A 84 -81.51 18.60 -10.25
C ARG A 84 -81.05 18.61 -8.80
N THR A 85 -80.40 17.52 -8.39
CA THR A 85 -79.67 17.47 -7.13
C THR A 85 -78.18 17.57 -7.42
N PHE A 86 -77.46 18.40 -6.66
CA PHE A 86 -76.00 18.43 -6.66
C PHE A 86 -75.45 18.22 -5.25
N TYR A 87 -74.19 17.84 -5.16
CA TYR A 87 -73.54 17.47 -3.91
C TYR A 87 -72.28 18.33 -3.71
N VAL A 88 -72.02 18.70 -2.46
CA VAL A 88 -70.80 19.37 -2.02
C VAL A 88 -70.24 18.57 -0.86
N THR A 89 -68.98 18.19 -0.96
CA THR A 89 -68.26 17.51 0.11
C THR A 89 -67.69 18.53 1.08
N VAL A 90 -68.08 18.47 2.35
CA VAL A 90 -67.53 19.33 3.40
C VAL A 90 -66.46 18.55 4.15
N ASN A 91 -65.20 18.92 3.96
CA ASN A 91 -64.06 18.28 4.60
C ASN A 91 -63.84 18.86 6.01
N ALA A 92 -63.53 18.00 6.97
CA ALA A 92 -63.11 18.44 8.32
C ALA A 92 -61.67 18.98 8.33
N ARG A 93 -60.85 18.58 7.36
CA ARG A 93 -59.43 18.92 7.24
C ARG A 93 -59.10 19.31 5.81
N PRO A 94 -58.14 20.23 5.59
CA PRO A 94 -57.65 20.56 4.25
C PRO A 94 -57.17 19.30 3.52
N LEU A 95 -57.37 19.26 2.21
CA LEU A 95 -56.70 18.26 1.38
C LEU A 95 -55.20 18.59 1.35
N ILE A 96 -54.39 17.54 1.33
CA ILE A 96 -52.94 17.63 1.26
C ILE A 96 -52.56 17.82 -0.21
N GLU A 97 -51.95 18.96 -0.49
CA GLU A 97 -51.29 19.26 -1.78
C GLU A 97 -49.85 18.78 -1.72
N ALA A 98 -49.39 18.14 -2.79
CA ALA A 98 -48.00 17.72 -2.96
C ALA A 98 -47.67 17.61 -4.45
N GLU A 99 -46.39 17.72 -4.78
CA GLU A 99 -45.91 17.59 -6.15
C GLU A 99 -45.90 16.13 -6.63
N ASP A 100 -46.17 15.92 -7.93
CA ASP A 100 -46.17 14.62 -8.62
C ASP A 100 -47.00 13.52 -7.91
N LEU A 101 -48.23 13.86 -7.49
CA LEU A 101 -49.15 12.88 -6.91
C LEU A 101 -49.67 11.90 -7.97
N LYS A 102 -49.34 10.62 -7.77
CA LYS A 102 -49.80 9.50 -8.61
C LYS A 102 -50.49 8.46 -7.75
N LEU A 103 -51.55 7.88 -8.27
CA LEU A 103 -52.25 6.79 -7.61
C LEU A 103 -52.40 5.61 -8.56
N GLU A 104 -51.78 4.49 -8.23
CA GLU A 104 -51.94 3.23 -8.95
C GLU A 104 -53.09 2.42 -8.34
N LEU A 105 -53.98 1.89 -9.18
CA LEU A 105 -55.04 1.00 -8.74
C LEU A 105 -54.55 -0.45 -8.71
N LYS A 106 -54.28 -0.99 -7.53
CA LYS A 106 -53.84 -2.39 -7.36
C LYS A 106 -54.96 -3.39 -7.62
N GLN A 107 -56.20 -2.97 -7.44
CA GLN A 107 -57.39 -3.77 -7.72
C GLN A 107 -58.48 -2.91 -8.35
N ARG A 108 -59.39 -3.57 -9.08
CA ARG A 108 -60.59 -2.94 -9.61
C ARG A 108 -61.42 -2.36 -8.46
N THR A 109 -61.76 -1.07 -8.53
CA THR A 109 -62.41 -0.36 -7.43
C THR A 109 -63.45 0.65 -7.92
N TRP A 110 -64.27 1.17 -7.00
CA TRP A 110 -65.23 2.23 -7.29
C TRP A 110 -64.63 3.59 -6.94
N PHE A 111 -64.62 4.50 -7.91
CA PHE A 111 -64.48 5.93 -7.65
C PHE A 111 -65.86 6.51 -7.35
N LYS A 112 -66.02 7.12 -6.19
CA LYS A 112 -67.33 7.45 -5.62
C LYS A 112 -67.43 8.93 -5.27
N ALA A 113 -68.63 9.50 -5.38
CA ALA A 113 -68.91 10.84 -4.85
C ALA A 113 -68.83 10.91 -3.32
N ALA A 114 -68.80 9.75 -2.63
CA ALA A 114 -68.89 9.63 -1.18
C ALA A 114 -68.05 8.48 -0.59
N PRO A 115 -67.53 8.60 0.65
CA PRO A 115 -66.81 7.53 1.35
C PRO A 115 -67.75 6.51 2.02
N ILE A 116 -68.88 6.18 1.39
CA ILE A 116 -69.87 5.20 1.89
C ILE A 116 -69.90 3.93 1.01
N GLN A 117 -70.67 2.92 1.41
CA GLN A 117 -70.76 1.67 0.66
C GLN A 117 -71.31 1.91 -0.75
N SER A 118 -70.68 1.28 -1.76
CA SER A 118 -71.01 1.53 -3.18
C SER A 118 -72.44 1.14 -3.58
N ASN A 119 -73.09 0.27 -2.82
CA ASN A 119 -74.50 -0.11 -3.00
C ASN A 119 -75.50 0.94 -2.47
N GLN A 120 -75.03 1.94 -1.73
CA GLN A 120 -75.82 3.08 -1.26
C GLN A 120 -75.74 4.29 -2.21
N LEU A 121 -74.98 4.16 -3.31
CA LEU A 121 -74.78 5.21 -4.30
C LEU A 121 -75.48 4.87 -5.61
N ASP A 122 -76.12 5.87 -6.21
CA ASP A 122 -76.71 5.75 -7.53
C ASP A 122 -75.63 5.67 -8.63
N GLU A 123 -76.05 5.37 -9.88
CA GLU A 123 -75.14 5.24 -11.02
C GLU A 123 -74.52 6.57 -11.48
N HIS A 124 -75.06 7.72 -11.05
CA HIS A 124 -74.48 9.04 -11.30
C HIS A 124 -73.43 9.43 -10.25
N GLN A 125 -73.37 8.72 -9.13
CA GLN A 125 -72.50 8.97 -8.00
C GLN A 125 -71.27 8.05 -7.93
N LYS A 126 -71.11 7.13 -8.89
CA LYS A 126 -69.97 6.21 -8.92
C LYS A 126 -69.55 5.88 -10.35
N ILE A 127 -68.27 5.56 -10.52
CA ILE A 127 -67.71 4.94 -11.72
C ILE A 127 -66.72 3.87 -11.32
N ARG A 128 -66.70 2.78 -12.09
CA ARG A 128 -65.74 1.69 -11.88
C ARG A 128 -64.43 2.00 -12.59
N LEU A 129 -63.33 1.87 -11.87
CA LEU A 129 -61.98 1.99 -12.39
C LEU A 129 -61.29 0.62 -12.35
N GLU A 130 -60.47 0.35 -13.36
CA GLU A 130 -59.86 -0.97 -13.58
C GLU A 130 -58.47 -1.06 -12.94
N ALA A 131 -58.05 -2.27 -12.58
CA ALA A 131 -56.73 -2.50 -11.99
C ALA A 131 -55.61 -2.15 -12.98
N GLY A 132 -54.48 -1.66 -12.47
CA GLY A 132 -53.33 -1.19 -13.24
C GLY A 132 -53.46 0.24 -13.78
N GLU A 133 -54.62 0.88 -13.65
CA GLU A 133 -54.78 2.29 -14.03
C GLU A 133 -53.99 3.21 -13.08
N THR A 134 -53.22 4.14 -13.65
CA THR A 134 -52.53 5.20 -12.90
C THR A 134 -53.29 6.52 -13.05
N LEU A 135 -53.68 7.10 -11.92
CA LEU A 135 -54.38 8.38 -11.84
C LEU A 135 -53.43 9.48 -11.38
N ARG A 136 -53.48 10.63 -12.04
CA ARG A 136 -52.78 11.85 -11.59
C ARG A 136 -53.68 12.66 -10.67
N LEU A 137 -53.16 13.08 -9.52
CA LEU A 137 -53.90 13.82 -8.51
C LEU A 137 -53.34 15.23 -8.36
N ARG A 138 -54.21 16.16 -7.98
CA ARG A 138 -53.84 17.51 -7.51
C ARG A 138 -53.60 17.52 -6.00
N ARG A 139 -54.42 16.75 -5.26
CA ARG A 139 -54.43 16.70 -3.81
C ARG A 139 -55.25 15.52 -3.28
N TYR A 140 -55.04 15.14 -2.03
CA TYR A 140 -55.71 13.99 -1.42
C TYR A 140 -56.03 14.19 0.08
N THR A 141 -56.87 13.33 0.65
CA THR A 141 -57.14 13.21 2.08
C THR A 141 -57.51 11.77 2.41
N LEU A 142 -57.34 11.34 3.65
CA LEU A 142 -57.79 10.03 4.13
C LEU A 142 -58.93 10.18 5.13
N GLU A 143 -60.07 9.56 4.82
CA GLU A 143 -61.25 9.49 5.68
C GLU A 143 -61.61 8.03 5.97
N GLY A 144 -61.23 7.55 7.15
CA GLY A 144 -61.35 6.13 7.49
C GLY A 144 -60.48 5.27 6.58
N ASN A 145 -61.10 4.37 5.81
CA ASN A 145 -60.46 3.52 4.80
C ASN A 145 -60.73 4.01 3.35
N HIS A 146 -61.13 5.27 3.19
CA HIS A 146 -61.34 5.89 1.88
C HIS A 146 -60.36 7.01 1.64
N LEU A 147 -59.72 6.98 0.47
CA LEU A 147 -58.86 8.04 -0.02
C LEU A 147 -59.71 9.02 -0.84
N GLY A 148 -59.95 10.21 -0.30
CA GLY A 148 -60.52 11.32 -1.04
C GLY A 148 -59.45 11.95 -1.93
N VAL A 149 -59.68 12.03 -3.24
CA VAL A 149 -58.70 12.52 -4.21
C VAL A 149 -59.32 13.54 -5.15
N GLU A 150 -58.57 14.57 -5.50
CA GLU A 150 -58.86 15.41 -6.65
C GLU A 150 -57.96 15.01 -7.82
N LEU A 151 -58.57 14.44 -8.86
CA LEU A 151 -57.92 14.01 -10.08
C LEU A 151 -57.63 15.22 -10.99
N GLU A 152 -56.52 15.17 -11.71
CA GLU A 152 -56.23 16.15 -12.77
C GLU A 152 -57.21 16.05 -13.94
N SER A 153 -57.71 14.84 -14.20
CA SER A 153 -58.64 14.54 -15.28
C SER A 153 -60.00 14.09 -14.74
N ARG A 154 -61.07 14.68 -15.27
CA ARG A 154 -62.45 14.36 -14.86
C ARG A 154 -62.81 12.91 -15.18
N ARG A 155 -63.47 12.24 -14.23
CA ARG A 155 -64.09 10.92 -14.40
C ARG A 155 -65.61 11.06 -14.34
N SER A 156 -66.25 11.00 -15.50
CA SER A 156 -67.72 11.04 -15.60
C SER A 156 -68.33 9.74 -15.06
N PRO A 157 -69.45 9.76 -14.32
CA PRO A 157 -70.28 10.92 -13.97
C PRO A 157 -69.82 11.69 -12.73
N VAL A 158 -68.90 11.13 -11.92
CA VAL A 158 -68.52 11.63 -10.58
C VAL A 158 -67.92 13.03 -10.63
N GLY A 159 -66.88 13.26 -11.44
CA GLY A 159 -66.16 14.53 -11.47
C GLY A 159 -64.65 14.37 -11.40
N THR A 160 -63.94 15.43 -11.05
CA THR A 160 -62.50 15.40 -10.73
C THR A 160 -62.27 14.98 -9.29
N PHE A 161 -63.16 15.34 -8.36
CA PHE A 161 -63.05 14.91 -6.96
C PHE A 161 -63.91 13.68 -6.66
N GLY A 162 -63.40 12.78 -5.82
CA GLY A 162 -64.15 11.63 -5.34
C GLY A 162 -63.30 10.74 -4.42
N TYR A 163 -63.86 9.60 -4.03
CA TYR A 163 -63.31 8.69 -3.04
C TYR A 163 -63.01 7.33 -3.65
N LEU A 164 -61.83 6.81 -3.34
CA LEU A 164 -61.41 5.45 -3.63
C LEU A 164 -61.30 4.66 -2.33
N TYR A 165 -61.47 3.34 -2.41
CA TYR A 165 -61.17 2.47 -1.29
C TYR A 165 -59.65 2.32 -1.16
N GLU A 166 -59.06 2.87 -0.09
CA GLU A 166 -57.61 3.01 0.07
C GLU A 166 -56.84 1.68 -0.10
N PRO A 167 -57.30 0.53 0.45
CA PRO A 167 -56.59 -0.74 0.29
C PRO A 167 -56.47 -1.25 -1.16
N HIS A 168 -57.28 -0.73 -2.09
CA HIS A 168 -57.18 -1.06 -3.51
C HIS A 168 -56.21 -0.14 -4.28
N THR A 169 -55.57 0.79 -3.58
CA THR A 169 -54.76 1.84 -4.20
C THR A 169 -53.33 1.81 -3.66
N LYS A 170 -52.40 2.40 -4.42
CA LYS A 170 -51.04 2.70 -3.99
C LYS A 170 -50.78 4.16 -4.36
N LEU A 171 -50.66 5.01 -3.34
CA LEU A 171 -50.35 6.43 -3.54
C LEU A 171 -48.84 6.60 -3.64
N GLU A 172 -48.40 7.45 -4.55
CA GLU A 172 -47.02 7.87 -4.73
C GLU A 172 -46.96 9.41 -4.69
N VAL A 173 -45.99 9.95 -3.97
CA VAL A 173 -45.73 11.38 -3.83
C VAL A 173 -44.28 11.63 -4.27
N GLY A 174 -44.06 12.46 -5.28
CA GLY A 174 -42.70 12.66 -5.82
C GLY A 174 -42.05 11.38 -6.36
N GLY A 175 -42.85 10.40 -6.79
CA GLY A 175 -42.39 9.08 -7.21
C GLY A 175 -42.09 8.07 -6.08
N LEU A 176 -42.35 8.43 -4.81
CA LEU A 176 -42.10 7.57 -3.66
C LEU A 176 -43.40 7.00 -3.08
N PRO A 177 -43.42 5.73 -2.64
CA PRO A 177 -44.63 5.07 -2.17
C PRO A 177 -45.11 5.61 -0.81
N PHE A 178 -46.42 5.63 -0.63
CA PHE A 178 -47.11 6.21 0.50
C PHE A 178 -48.12 5.22 1.09
N TYR A 179 -48.08 5.03 2.41
CA TYR A 179 -48.90 4.07 3.15
C TYR A 179 -49.57 4.70 4.36
N PHE A 180 -50.86 4.45 4.51
CA PHE A 180 -51.68 5.07 5.55
C PHE A 180 -51.78 4.23 6.84
N SER A 181 -51.48 2.93 6.78
CA SER A 181 -51.60 2.01 7.91
C SER A 181 -50.37 1.11 8.06
N GLU A 182 -50.02 0.82 9.31
CA GLU A 182 -48.89 -0.05 9.66
C GLU A 182 -49.05 -1.47 9.08
N ALA A 183 -50.27 -1.99 9.09
CA ALA A 183 -50.59 -3.33 8.57
C ALA A 183 -50.39 -3.48 7.04
N SER A 184 -50.26 -2.36 6.32
CA SER A 184 -50.08 -2.37 4.86
C SER A 184 -48.64 -2.07 4.43
N LEU A 185 -47.72 -1.92 5.40
CA LEU A 185 -46.33 -1.59 5.10
C LEU A 185 -45.65 -2.73 4.32
N PRO A 186 -44.78 -2.39 3.35
CA PRO A 186 -44.07 -3.38 2.58
C PRO A 186 -42.95 -4.02 3.42
N GLU A 187 -42.59 -5.26 3.08
CA GLU A 187 -41.37 -5.88 3.60
C GLU A 187 -40.13 -5.22 2.95
N PRO A 188 -39.09 -4.88 3.73
CA PRO A 188 -37.88 -4.29 3.19
C PRO A 188 -37.08 -5.30 2.34
N PRO A 189 -36.46 -4.88 1.22
CA PRO A 189 -35.53 -5.72 0.47
C PRO A 189 -34.38 -6.26 1.35
N PRO A 190 -33.79 -7.43 1.01
CA PRO A 190 -32.67 -8.00 1.77
C PRO A 190 -31.52 -6.99 1.96
N GLY A 191 -31.05 -6.85 3.20
CA GLY A 191 -29.96 -5.94 3.54
C GLY A 191 -30.36 -4.46 3.67
N THR A 192 -31.67 -4.17 3.74
CA THR A 192 -32.21 -2.83 4.00
C THR A 192 -33.15 -2.84 5.22
N LEU A 193 -33.50 -1.67 5.72
CA LEU A 193 -34.49 -1.47 6.78
C LEU A 193 -35.65 -0.65 6.24
N LEU A 194 -36.83 -0.84 6.84
CA LEU A 194 -38.01 -0.04 6.59
C LEU A 194 -37.98 1.23 7.45
N LEU A 195 -38.11 2.40 6.83
CA LEU A 195 -38.35 3.68 7.49
C LEU A 195 -39.76 4.15 7.18
N TRP A 196 -40.58 4.37 8.21
CA TRP A 196 -41.94 4.88 8.07
C TRP A 196 -42.09 6.23 8.76
N VAL A 197 -42.58 7.23 8.03
CA VAL A 197 -42.84 8.58 8.53
C VAL A 197 -44.20 8.59 9.23
N THR A 198 -44.23 8.86 10.53
CA THR A 198 -45.46 8.80 11.34
C THR A 198 -46.11 10.18 11.59
N HIS A 199 -45.36 11.25 11.33
CA HIS A 199 -45.78 12.65 11.43
C HIS A 199 -45.15 13.45 10.29
N ASP A 200 -45.82 14.51 9.85
CA ASP A 200 -45.22 15.47 8.91
C ASP A 200 -43.94 16.02 9.54
N THR A 201 -42.84 15.96 8.80
CA THR A 201 -41.50 16.22 9.31
C THR A 201 -40.57 16.67 8.20
N LYS A 202 -39.33 17.00 8.54
CA LYS A 202 -38.30 17.33 7.57
C LYS A 202 -37.09 16.42 7.71
N ILE A 203 -36.56 15.95 6.59
CA ILE A 203 -35.19 15.44 6.53
C ILE A 203 -34.24 16.63 6.38
N LYS A 204 -33.12 16.62 7.11
CA LYS A 204 -32.19 17.75 7.18
C LYS A 204 -30.76 17.31 6.92
N GLN A 205 -29.92 18.18 6.35
CA GLN A 205 -28.50 17.86 6.15
C GLN A 205 -27.70 17.79 7.46
N ILE A 206 -28.13 18.54 8.48
CA ILE A 206 -27.58 18.53 9.84
C ILE A 206 -28.71 18.49 10.88
N PRO A 207 -28.49 17.95 12.10
CA PRO A 207 -29.53 17.78 13.12
C PRO A 207 -29.88 19.08 13.87
N GLU A 208 -29.91 20.22 13.19
CA GLU A 208 -30.24 21.55 13.75
C GLU A 208 -31.72 21.91 13.56
N SER A 209 -32.17 22.99 14.20
CA SER A 209 -33.52 23.51 13.98
C SER A 209 -33.75 23.86 12.51
N SER A 210 -34.89 23.45 11.95
CA SER A 210 -35.27 23.73 10.55
C SER A 210 -35.31 25.23 10.22
N SER A 211 -35.54 26.08 11.22
CA SER A 211 -35.52 27.54 11.08
C SER A 211 -34.13 28.13 10.79
N LEU A 212 -33.07 27.35 11.02
CA LEU A 212 -31.68 27.74 10.80
C LEU A 212 -31.12 27.21 9.46
N LEU A 213 -31.90 26.42 8.73
CA LEU A 213 -31.49 25.75 7.50
C LEU A 213 -32.12 26.44 6.29
N SER A 214 -31.35 26.56 5.21
CA SER A 214 -31.89 27.01 3.91
C SER A 214 -32.78 25.94 3.28
N GLU A 215 -33.58 26.31 2.27
CA GLU A 215 -34.47 25.38 1.57
C GLU A 215 -33.72 24.19 0.93
N GLY A 216 -32.51 24.39 0.41
CA GLY A 216 -31.70 23.30 -0.14
C GLY A 216 -31.08 22.34 0.90
N GLN A 217 -31.16 22.68 2.19
CA GLN A 217 -30.59 21.87 3.28
C GLN A 217 -31.64 21.04 4.03
N GLN A 218 -32.88 21.07 3.57
CA GLN A 218 -34.00 20.33 4.16
C GLN A 218 -35.02 19.95 3.10
N ALA A 219 -35.77 18.86 3.32
CA ALA A 219 -36.91 18.50 2.48
C ALA A 219 -38.08 18.04 3.34
N GLU A 220 -39.30 18.40 2.92
CA GLU A 220 -40.53 18.00 3.58
C GLU A 220 -40.81 16.52 3.36
N LEU A 221 -41.15 15.82 4.44
CA LEU A 221 -41.65 14.45 4.42
C LEU A 221 -43.03 14.42 5.05
N LEU A 222 -43.98 13.85 4.33
CA LEU A 222 -45.36 13.72 4.74
C LEU A 222 -45.57 12.43 5.54
N LYS A 223 -46.43 12.51 6.56
CA LYS A 223 -46.89 11.35 7.33
C LYS A 223 -47.42 10.26 6.41
N GLY A 224 -46.82 9.08 6.44
CA GLY A 224 -47.21 7.90 5.66
C GLY A 224 -46.20 7.54 4.58
N GLN A 225 -45.26 8.43 4.25
CA GLN A 225 -44.17 8.08 3.35
C GLN A 225 -43.30 6.97 3.91
N VAL A 226 -42.83 6.10 3.02
CA VAL A 226 -41.98 4.97 3.32
C VAL A 226 -40.70 5.06 2.51
N PHE A 227 -39.58 4.75 3.17
CA PHE A 227 -38.28 4.65 2.55
C PHE A 227 -37.61 3.34 2.95
N PHE A 228 -36.82 2.77 2.05
CA PHE A 228 -35.86 1.75 2.40
C PHE A 228 -34.50 2.40 2.64
N ILE A 229 -33.88 2.03 3.75
CA ILE A 229 -32.58 2.56 4.15
C ILE A 229 -31.55 1.44 4.22
N THR A 230 -30.33 1.75 3.81
CA THR A 230 -29.19 0.83 3.97
C THR A 230 -28.62 0.88 5.38
N GLY A 231 -28.84 1.97 6.12
CA GLY A 231 -28.34 2.13 7.47
C GLY A 231 -28.86 3.35 8.21
N TYR A 232 -28.60 3.39 9.52
CA TYR A 232 -28.95 4.50 10.40
C TYR A 232 -27.89 4.76 11.49
N ALA A 233 -27.87 5.95 12.07
CA ALA A 233 -27.13 6.27 13.29
C ALA A 233 -27.98 7.17 14.22
N CYS A 234 -27.96 6.93 15.53
CA CYS A 234 -28.65 7.76 16.51
C CYS A 234 -27.72 8.90 16.95
N VAL A 235 -28.08 10.15 16.62
CA VAL A 235 -27.25 11.33 16.87
C VAL A 235 -28.16 12.49 17.29
N SER A 236 -27.93 13.06 18.48
CA SER A 236 -28.59 14.29 18.94
C SER A 236 -30.12 14.28 18.79
N GLY A 237 -30.77 13.17 19.18
CA GLY A 237 -32.21 12.98 19.08
C GLY A 237 -32.73 12.75 17.64
N HIS A 238 -31.85 12.46 16.69
CA HIS A 238 -32.21 12.22 15.30
C HIS A 238 -31.64 10.88 14.81
N TYR A 239 -32.35 10.23 13.89
CA TYR A 239 -31.76 9.19 13.06
C TYR A 239 -31.07 9.86 11.87
N ARG A 240 -29.74 9.74 11.75
CA ARG A 240 -29.06 9.92 10.47
C ARG A 240 -29.31 8.67 9.65
N VAL A 241 -29.82 8.79 8.42
CA VAL A 241 -30.16 7.64 7.57
C VAL A 241 -29.48 7.72 6.21
N SER A 242 -29.26 6.56 5.59
CA SER A 242 -28.85 6.40 4.19
C SER A 242 -29.99 5.72 3.43
N LEU A 243 -30.64 6.45 2.53
CA LEU A 243 -31.69 5.94 1.65
C LEU A 243 -31.05 5.05 0.56
N VAL A 244 -31.77 4.02 0.10
CA VAL A 244 -31.38 3.29 -1.12
C VAL A 244 -31.42 4.22 -2.34
N ASP A 245 -30.58 3.97 -3.34
CA ASP A 245 -30.38 4.90 -4.47
C ASP A 245 -31.69 5.21 -5.22
N ASP A 246 -32.56 4.22 -5.41
CA ASP A 246 -33.87 4.37 -6.07
C ASP A 246 -34.90 5.15 -5.24
N MET A 247 -34.57 5.54 -4.01
CA MET A 247 -35.42 6.34 -3.11
C MET A 247 -34.77 7.67 -2.72
N THR A 248 -33.82 8.14 -3.54
CA THR A 248 -33.20 9.47 -3.39
C THR A 248 -34.27 10.57 -3.44
N ILE A 249 -34.21 11.51 -2.50
CA ILE A 249 -35.15 12.64 -2.46
C ILE A 249 -34.70 13.71 -3.47
N PRO A 250 -35.52 14.06 -4.47
CA PRO A 250 -35.17 15.06 -5.47
C PRO A 250 -34.76 16.39 -4.84
N GLY A 251 -33.65 16.97 -5.31
CA GLY A 251 -33.12 18.24 -4.81
C GLY A 251 -32.44 18.19 -3.43
N PHE A 252 -32.55 17.08 -2.69
CA PHE A 252 -31.97 16.93 -1.36
C PHE A 252 -30.85 15.87 -1.30
N GLY A 253 -31.07 14.70 -1.93
CA GLY A 253 -30.12 13.59 -1.96
C GLY A 253 -30.59 12.35 -1.19
N ASN A 254 -29.66 11.42 -0.94
CA ASN A 254 -29.94 10.08 -0.40
C ASN A 254 -29.56 9.91 1.08
N SER A 255 -29.23 10.98 1.81
CA SER A 255 -28.90 10.86 3.24
C SER A 255 -29.19 12.15 3.99
N GLY A 256 -29.64 12.01 5.24
CA GLY A 256 -29.92 13.15 6.12
C GLY A 256 -30.36 12.71 7.51
N PHE A 257 -30.80 13.68 8.31
CA PHE A 257 -31.20 13.54 9.71
C PHE A 257 -32.71 13.71 9.86
N LEU A 258 -33.34 12.76 10.55
CA LEU A 258 -34.78 12.72 10.84
C LEU A 258 -35.04 12.70 12.34
N TYR A 259 -35.98 13.52 12.80
CA TYR A 259 -36.31 13.57 14.21
C TYR A 259 -36.94 12.25 14.67
N ASN A 260 -36.37 11.65 15.72
CA ASN A 260 -36.67 10.25 16.08
C ASN A 260 -38.14 10.00 16.42
N LEU A 261 -38.86 10.97 16.99
CA LEU A 261 -40.26 10.81 17.36
C LEU A 261 -41.23 10.91 16.17
N HIS A 262 -40.76 11.36 15.01
CA HIS A 262 -41.58 11.53 13.80
C HIS A 262 -41.47 10.35 12.83
N VAL A 263 -40.59 9.40 13.10
CA VAL A 263 -40.33 8.25 12.22
C VAL A 263 -40.23 6.98 13.04
N ARG A 264 -40.42 5.83 12.40
CA ARG A 264 -40.15 4.52 12.99
C ARG A 264 -39.28 3.71 12.02
N LEU A 265 -38.32 2.98 12.57
CA LEU A 265 -37.46 2.07 11.81
C LEU A 265 -37.81 0.62 12.14
N SER A 266 -37.94 -0.24 11.14
CA SER A 266 -38.11 -1.67 11.33
C SER A 266 -37.01 -2.46 10.63
N GLN A 267 -36.48 -3.45 11.33
CA GLN A 267 -35.52 -4.43 10.84
C GLN A 267 -36.06 -5.82 11.18
N ASP A 268 -36.10 -6.72 10.20
CA ASP A 268 -36.59 -8.10 10.38
C ASP A 268 -37.97 -8.16 11.08
N SER A 269 -38.91 -7.34 10.59
CA SER A 269 -40.26 -7.15 11.12
C SER A 269 -40.34 -6.71 12.60
N THR A 270 -39.24 -6.26 13.18
CA THR A 270 -39.15 -5.74 14.55
C THR A 270 -38.95 -4.24 14.53
N TRP A 271 -39.68 -3.50 15.36
CA TRP A 271 -39.51 -2.05 15.48
C TRP A 271 -38.32 -1.71 16.37
N LEU A 272 -37.42 -0.87 15.85
CA LEU A 272 -36.23 -0.42 16.56
C LEU A 272 -36.58 0.77 17.47
N ALA A 273 -36.12 0.71 18.73
CA ALA A 273 -36.15 1.85 19.63
C ALA A 273 -34.99 2.81 19.31
N TYR A 274 -35.21 4.11 19.53
CA TYR A 274 -34.11 5.09 19.48
C TYR A 274 -33.17 4.84 20.67
N ASN A 275 -31.88 4.71 20.40
CA ASN A 275 -30.86 4.44 21.41
C ASN A 275 -29.86 5.61 21.45
N ASP A 276 -29.98 6.46 22.47
CA ASP A 276 -29.08 7.60 22.70
C ASP A 276 -27.68 7.20 23.19
N GLU A 277 -27.53 5.95 23.63
CA GLU A 277 -26.25 5.34 23.98
C GLU A 277 -25.58 4.61 22.80
N GLN A 278 -26.17 4.62 21.61
CA GLN A 278 -25.53 4.03 20.43
C GLN A 278 -24.19 4.72 20.15
N VAL A 279 -23.17 3.94 19.81
CA VAL A 279 -21.89 4.49 19.37
C VAL A 279 -22.05 4.97 17.93
N ALA A 280 -21.69 6.23 17.69
CA ALA A 280 -21.63 6.82 16.37
C ALA A 280 -20.16 7.06 15.98
N MET A 281 -19.84 6.84 14.71
CA MET A 281 -18.52 7.10 14.13
C MET A 281 -18.64 8.23 13.12
N THR A 282 -17.90 9.31 13.31
CA THR A 282 -17.76 10.41 12.36
C THR A 282 -16.47 10.24 11.56
N VAL A 283 -16.56 10.29 10.25
CA VAL A 283 -15.39 10.26 9.36
C VAL A 283 -14.76 11.65 9.32
N LEU A 284 -13.52 11.79 9.79
CA LEU A 284 -12.81 13.07 9.80
C LEU A 284 -12.20 13.41 8.44
N ARG A 285 -11.71 12.39 7.72
CA ARG A 285 -11.08 12.48 6.39
C ARG A 285 -11.55 11.29 5.54
N PRO A 286 -11.67 11.43 4.20
CA PRO A 286 -12.11 10.33 3.36
C PRO A 286 -11.23 9.09 3.58
N THR A 287 -11.84 7.92 3.73
CA THR A 287 -11.14 6.66 4.04
C THR A 287 -11.93 5.47 3.50
N ASP A 288 -11.30 4.30 3.36
CA ASP A 288 -12.00 3.09 2.92
C ASP A 288 -12.40 2.21 4.10
N PHE A 289 -13.61 1.65 4.03
CA PHE A 289 -14.05 0.53 4.86
C PHE A 289 -13.75 -0.78 4.14
N LYS A 290 -12.97 -1.65 4.77
CA LYS A 290 -12.25 -2.75 4.09
C LYS A 290 -12.67 -4.13 4.59
N LYS A 291 -12.71 -5.17 3.77
CA LYS A 291 -13.06 -6.54 4.23
C LYS A 291 -11.97 -7.20 5.07
N ARG A 292 -10.73 -6.72 5.00
CA ARG A 292 -9.56 -7.21 5.74
C ARG A 292 -8.63 -6.05 6.10
N PRO A 293 -7.81 -6.18 7.18
CA PRO A 293 -6.93 -5.12 7.66
C PRO A 293 -5.66 -5.04 6.78
N ALA A 294 -5.83 -4.51 5.57
CA ALA A 294 -4.76 -4.33 4.59
C ALA A 294 -4.77 -2.91 4.03
N ASP A 295 -3.69 -2.53 3.36
CA ASP A 295 -3.64 -1.28 2.60
C ASP A 295 -4.75 -1.30 1.52
N SER A 296 -5.50 -0.20 1.41
CA SER A 296 -6.56 0.01 0.41
C SER A 296 -6.09 -0.25 -1.02
N ALA A 297 -4.81 0.00 -1.32
CA ALA A 297 -4.19 -0.27 -2.61
C ALA A 297 -4.13 -1.77 -2.96
N THR A 298 -4.08 -2.64 -1.94
CA THR A 298 -3.96 -4.10 -2.11
C THR A 298 -5.31 -4.81 -2.14
N LEU A 299 -6.42 -4.07 -2.08
CA LEU A 299 -7.79 -4.58 -2.05
C LEU A 299 -8.48 -4.29 -3.38
N SER A 300 -9.16 -5.30 -3.92
CA SER A 300 -10.06 -5.11 -5.04
C SER A 300 -11.23 -4.19 -4.66
N ASP A 301 -11.91 -3.59 -5.63
CA ASP A 301 -13.09 -2.75 -5.39
C ASP A 301 -14.23 -3.51 -4.69
N SER A 302 -14.28 -4.84 -4.81
CA SER A 302 -15.25 -5.70 -4.09
C SER A 302 -14.92 -5.92 -2.61
N GLU A 303 -13.70 -5.57 -2.19
CA GLU A 303 -13.17 -5.71 -0.84
C GLU A 303 -13.09 -4.39 -0.08
N LYS A 304 -13.54 -3.27 -0.68
CA LYS A 304 -13.56 -1.96 -0.03
C LYS A 304 -14.76 -1.12 -0.46
N VAL A 305 -15.17 -0.21 0.40
CA VAL A 305 -16.16 0.83 0.09
C VAL A 305 -15.70 2.16 0.68
N GLY A 306 -15.76 3.23 -0.11
CA GLY A 306 -15.32 4.56 0.32
C GLY A 306 -16.27 5.17 1.34
N LEU A 307 -15.72 5.70 2.43
CA LEU A 307 -16.40 6.48 3.45
C LEU A 307 -16.04 7.96 3.27
N PRO A 308 -17.01 8.83 2.90
CA PRO A 308 -16.75 10.25 2.71
C PRO A 308 -16.55 10.98 4.05
N ALA A 309 -15.72 12.03 4.03
CA ALA A 309 -15.50 12.90 5.18
C ALA A 309 -16.82 13.51 5.69
N THR A 310 -16.86 13.84 6.97
CA THR A 310 -17.99 14.37 7.76
C THR A 310 -19.18 13.43 7.92
N ARG A 311 -19.17 12.27 7.24
CA ARG A 311 -20.28 11.31 7.32
C ARG A 311 -20.28 10.61 8.68
N ILE A 312 -21.49 10.39 9.21
CA ILE A 312 -21.69 9.70 10.48
C ILE A 312 -22.30 8.32 10.23
N TYR A 313 -21.75 7.28 10.86
CA TYR A 313 -22.21 5.90 10.79
C TYR A 313 -22.54 5.37 12.17
N GLY A 314 -23.60 4.57 12.29
CA GLY A 314 -23.90 3.86 13.54
C GLY A 314 -23.01 2.64 13.66
N VAL A 315 -22.45 2.42 14.85
CA VAL A 315 -21.56 1.30 15.16
C VAL A 315 -22.28 0.35 16.10
N GLU A 316 -22.50 -0.88 15.63
CA GLU A 316 -23.09 -1.97 16.41
C GLU A 316 -22.02 -2.69 17.25
N ARG A 317 -20.86 -2.95 16.66
CA ARG A 317 -19.71 -3.57 17.34
C ARG A 317 -18.41 -2.97 16.82
N TYR A 318 -17.40 -2.88 17.69
CA TYR A 318 -16.05 -2.46 17.33
C TYR A 318 -15.01 -3.32 18.05
N GLU A 319 -13.86 -3.53 17.42
CA GLU A 319 -12.74 -4.31 17.94
C GLU A 319 -11.43 -3.83 17.28
N TRP A 320 -10.32 -3.80 18.01
CA TRP A 320 -9.01 -3.47 17.44
C TRP A 320 -8.34 -4.71 16.86
N GLU A 321 -7.87 -4.63 15.62
CA GLU A 321 -7.20 -5.75 14.94
C GLU A 321 -6.17 -5.22 13.92
N ALA A 322 -4.90 -5.62 14.06
CA ALA A 322 -3.79 -5.28 13.16
C ALA A 322 -3.67 -3.77 12.84
N SER A 323 -3.73 -2.93 13.87
CA SER A 323 -3.66 -1.45 13.77
C SER A 323 -4.86 -0.78 13.07
N TYR A 324 -5.89 -1.55 12.73
CA TYR A 324 -7.19 -1.09 12.25
C TYR A 324 -8.28 -1.29 13.31
N LEU A 325 -9.37 -0.55 13.16
CA LEU A 325 -10.62 -0.81 13.86
C LEU A 325 -11.53 -1.67 12.99
N LYS A 326 -11.78 -2.89 13.43
CA LYS A 326 -12.83 -3.74 12.88
C LYS A 326 -14.17 -3.30 13.43
N LEU A 327 -15.08 -2.89 12.56
CA LEU A 327 -16.40 -2.41 12.91
C LEU A 327 -17.46 -3.30 12.30
N THR A 328 -18.57 -3.48 13.01
CA THR A 328 -19.86 -3.85 12.44
C THR A 328 -20.73 -2.61 12.51
N LEU A 329 -21.10 -2.08 11.36
CA LEU A 329 -21.95 -0.90 11.23
C LEU A 329 -23.42 -1.32 11.18
N THR A 330 -24.29 -0.41 11.60
CA THR A 330 -25.73 -0.52 11.32
C THR A 330 -26.07 -0.23 9.86
N GLU A 331 -25.09 0.22 9.08
CA GLU A 331 -25.20 0.45 7.63
C GLU A 331 -24.63 -0.73 6.84
N ASN A 332 -25.43 -1.24 5.93
CA ASN A 332 -25.08 -2.31 5.01
C ASN A 332 -24.77 -1.74 3.63
N PHE A 333 -23.55 -1.94 3.16
CA PHE A 333 -23.12 -1.49 1.85
C PHE A 333 -23.38 -2.60 0.80
N PRO A 334 -24.15 -2.33 -0.27
CA PRO A 334 -24.43 -3.32 -1.30
C PRO A 334 -23.14 -3.96 -1.86
N GLY A 335 -23.09 -5.30 -1.93
CA GLY A 335 -21.92 -6.07 -2.39
C GLY A 335 -20.75 -6.19 -1.38
N PHE A 336 -20.66 -5.28 -0.42
CA PHE A 336 -19.61 -5.28 0.60
C PHE A 336 -20.07 -5.91 1.93
N GLY A 337 -21.27 -5.56 2.41
CA GLY A 337 -21.80 -5.95 3.72
C GLY A 337 -21.71 -4.82 4.75
N ARG A 338 -21.79 -5.17 6.04
CA ARG A 338 -21.78 -4.20 7.15
C ARG A 338 -20.57 -4.31 8.09
N THR A 339 -19.72 -5.30 7.89
CA THR A 339 -18.54 -5.55 8.73
C THR A 339 -17.27 -5.32 7.93
N GLY A 340 -16.31 -4.61 8.52
CA GLY A 340 -15.09 -4.23 7.84
C GLY A 340 -14.10 -3.53 8.77
N TYR A 341 -13.02 -3.01 8.20
CA TYR A 341 -11.88 -2.41 8.90
C TYR A 341 -11.71 -0.95 8.46
N VAL A 342 -11.45 -0.05 9.39
CA VAL A 342 -11.15 1.37 9.14
C VAL A 342 -9.88 1.79 9.86
N SER A 343 -9.15 2.76 9.29
CA SER A 343 -7.99 3.36 9.97
C SER A 343 -8.47 4.27 11.10
N PRO A 344 -7.97 4.10 12.33
CA PRO A 344 -8.41 4.87 13.50
C PRO A 344 -8.16 6.38 13.36
N ASP A 345 -7.09 6.80 12.69
CA ASP A 345 -6.73 8.23 12.54
C ASP A 345 -7.65 9.02 11.59
N TYR A 346 -8.60 8.33 10.95
CA TYR A 346 -9.52 8.91 9.97
C TYR A 346 -10.92 9.08 10.54
N VAL A 347 -11.16 8.62 11.78
CA VAL A 347 -12.49 8.55 12.37
C VAL A 347 -12.48 9.01 13.83
N GLU A 348 -13.58 9.59 14.27
CA GLU A 348 -13.86 9.92 15.67
C GLU A 348 -15.09 9.14 16.14
N PHE A 349 -15.08 8.63 17.36
CA PHE A 349 -16.23 7.95 17.96
C PHE A 349 -16.90 8.82 19.00
N GLN A 350 -18.23 8.75 19.05
CA GLN A 350 -19.04 9.46 20.01
C GLN A 350 -20.05 8.50 20.66
N LYS A 351 -20.27 8.66 21.97
CA LYS A 351 -21.33 7.99 22.72
C LYS A 351 -22.04 9.05 23.57
N THR A 352 -23.37 9.05 23.60
CA THR A 352 -24.19 10.07 24.29
C THR A 352 -23.78 11.52 23.94
N GLY A 353 -23.39 11.75 22.69
CA GLY A 353 -22.96 13.05 22.16
C GLY A 353 -21.56 13.50 22.61
N ARG A 354 -20.80 12.66 23.31
CA ARG A 354 -19.43 12.97 23.75
C ARG A 354 -18.40 12.18 22.96
N PRO A 355 -17.37 12.84 22.40
CA PRO A 355 -16.23 12.14 21.81
C PRO A 355 -15.55 11.23 22.83
N PHE A 356 -15.19 10.04 22.37
CA PHE A 356 -14.31 9.14 23.11
C PHE A 356 -13.36 8.45 22.13
N LEU A 357 -12.19 8.08 22.63
CA LEU A 357 -11.26 7.27 21.86
C LEU A 357 -11.57 5.80 22.12
N ILE A 358 -11.74 5.02 21.06
CA ILE A 358 -11.60 3.57 21.20
C ILE A 358 -10.12 3.33 21.40
N ALA A 359 -9.68 3.23 22.65
CA ALA A 359 -8.27 3.03 22.95
C ALA A 359 -7.78 1.73 22.28
N PRO A 360 -6.64 1.75 21.57
CA PRO A 360 -6.03 0.53 21.06
C PRO A 360 -5.87 -0.45 22.21
N THR A 361 -6.32 -1.70 21.99
CA THR A 361 -6.11 -2.79 22.94
C THR A 361 -4.65 -2.88 23.34
N LEU A 362 -3.75 -2.55 22.41
CA LEU A 362 -2.30 -2.44 22.55
C LEU A 362 -1.76 -1.51 21.44
N ASN A 363 -0.79 -0.63 21.73
CA ASN A 363 -0.13 0.20 20.71
C ASN A 363 1.40 0.29 20.91
N TYR A 364 2.09 0.92 19.96
CA TYR A 364 3.51 1.26 20.02
C TYR A 364 3.74 2.77 19.84
N THR A 365 4.55 3.36 20.71
CA THR A 365 4.89 4.80 20.70
C THR A 365 6.41 5.06 20.72
N GLY A 366 7.21 4.02 20.52
CA GLY A 366 8.66 4.09 20.55
C GLY A 366 9.30 4.62 19.25
N PRO A 367 10.64 4.65 19.20
CA PRO A 367 11.39 5.20 18.07
C PRO A 367 11.31 4.32 16.81
N LYS A 368 11.03 4.93 15.66
CA LYS A 368 11.03 4.28 14.33
C LYS A 368 12.41 4.23 13.66
N GLU A 369 13.34 5.08 14.08
CA GLU A 369 14.75 5.05 13.68
C GLU A 369 15.61 5.11 14.95
N VAL A 370 16.64 4.27 15.02
CA VAL A 370 17.54 4.16 16.19
C VAL A 370 18.98 3.94 15.76
N LEU A 371 19.92 4.28 16.63
CA LEU A 371 21.34 4.03 16.39
C LEU A 371 21.74 2.60 16.75
N VAL A 372 22.60 1.99 15.94
CA VAL A 372 23.26 0.72 16.25
C VAL A 372 23.96 0.82 17.60
N LYS A 373 23.88 -0.26 18.39
CA LYS A 373 24.54 -0.45 19.68
C LYS A 373 24.23 0.64 20.72
N THR A 374 23.09 1.31 20.56
CA THR A 374 22.64 2.36 21.47
C THR A 374 21.45 1.88 22.28
N PRO A 375 21.46 2.01 23.63
CA PRO A 375 20.34 1.61 24.47
C PRO A 375 19.03 2.12 23.92
N THR A 376 18.09 1.22 23.65
CA THR A 376 16.83 1.54 22.99
C THR A 376 15.68 1.09 23.85
N THR A 377 14.75 2.00 24.11
CA THR A 377 13.48 1.67 24.76
C THR A 377 12.37 1.61 23.73
N LEU A 378 11.73 0.45 23.64
CA LEU A 378 10.48 0.27 22.90
C LEU A 378 9.35 0.36 23.93
N ASN A 379 8.30 1.12 23.66
CA ASN A 379 7.21 1.29 24.61
C ASN A 379 5.87 1.53 23.93
N GLY A 380 4.81 1.40 24.71
CA GLY A 380 3.45 1.73 24.31
C GLY A 380 2.47 1.59 25.46
N ARG A 381 1.19 1.62 25.12
CA ARG A 381 0.03 1.53 26.01
C ARG A 381 -0.83 0.32 25.66
N PHE A 382 -1.63 -0.13 26.61
CA PHE A 382 -2.61 -1.20 26.41
C PHE A 382 -3.87 -0.99 27.26
N ASP A 383 -4.99 -1.54 26.82
CA ASP A 383 -6.23 -1.56 27.59
C ASP A 383 -6.17 -2.68 28.63
N ARG A 384 -6.01 -2.27 29.91
CA ARG A 384 -5.93 -3.17 31.06
C ARG A 384 -7.15 -4.07 31.27
N ASN A 385 -8.29 -3.73 30.67
CA ASN A 385 -9.51 -4.54 30.78
C ASN A 385 -9.56 -5.65 29.70
N GLN A 386 -8.75 -5.54 28.65
CA GLN A 386 -8.77 -6.45 27.50
C GLN A 386 -7.47 -7.23 27.31
N VAL A 387 -6.33 -6.67 27.73
CA VAL A 387 -5.01 -7.28 27.58
C VAL A 387 -4.42 -7.60 28.96
N THR A 388 -4.14 -8.88 29.19
CA THR A 388 -3.50 -9.39 30.41
C THR A 388 -2.03 -9.73 30.19
N SER A 389 -1.62 -10.01 28.95
CA SER A 389 -0.24 -10.30 28.59
C SER A 389 0.15 -9.71 27.24
N ILE A 390 1.41 -9.32 27.10
CA ILE A 390 1.98 -8.76 25.87
C ILE A 390 3.25 -9.53 25.53
N SER A 391 3.45 -9.82 24.26
CA SER A 391 4.68 -10.39 23.73
C SER A 391 5.23 -9.53 22.60
N VAL A 392 6.55 -9.38 22.56
CA VAL A 392 7.28 -8.75 21.46
C VAL A 392 8.31 -9.74 20.96
N VAL A 393 8.25 -10.09 19.68
CA VAL A 393 9.19 -11.04 19.07
C VAL A 393 9.89 -10.37 17.90
N ALA A 394 11.20 -10.17 18.01
CA ALA A 394 11.99 -9.66 16.91
C ALA A 394 12.13 -10.73 15.82
N GLU A 395 11.75 -10.35 14.61
CA GLU A 395 11.90 -11.16 13.39
C GLU A 395 11.33 -12.59 13.48
N ASP A 396 10.27 -12.76 14.29
CA ASP A 396 9.65 -14.05 14.65
C ASP A 396 10.64 -15.10 15.19
N LYS A 397 11.82 -14.67 15.65
CA LYS A 397 12.91 -15.53 16.13
C LYS A 397 13.30 -15.24 17.56
N PHE A 398 13.34 -13.97 17.95
CA PHE A 398 13.90 -13.56 19.24
C PHE A 398 12.84 -12.89 20.10
N SER A 399 12.30 -13.62 21.07
CA SER A 399 11.38 -13.05 22.06
C SER A 399 12.11 -12.02 22.94
N LEU A 400 11.55 -10.83 23.04
CA LEU A 400 12.09 -9.74 23.84
C LEU A 400 11.39 -9.65 25.21
N PRO A 401 12.12 -9.29 26.28
CA PRO A 401 11.54 -9.20 27.61
C PRO A 401 10.63 -7.98 27.71
N VAL A 402 9.33 -8.22 27.89
CA VAL A 402 8.32 -7.17 28.06
C VAL A 402 8.10 -6.92 29.56
N THR A 403 8.19 -5.66 29.97
CA THR A 403 7.77 -5.19 31.29
C THR A 403 6.40 -4.53 31.18
N LEU A 404 5.47 -4.94 32.03
CA LEU A 404 4.13 -4.37 32.11
C LEU A 404 3.98 -3.52 33.36
N ASN A 405 3.45 -2.32 33.19
CA ASN A 405 2.90 -1.52 34.27
C ASN A 405 1.38 -1.51 34.11
N THR A 406 0.72 -2.42 34.83
CA THR A 406 -0.72 -2.67 34.76
C THR A 406 -1.56 -1.55 35.38
N SER A 407 -1.00 -0.80 36.34
CA SER A 407 -1.65 0.39 36.91
C SER A 407 -1.80 1.50 35.86
N ASP A 408 -0.74 1.75 35.08
CA ASP A 408 -0.70 2.85 34.11
C ASP A 408 -1.10 2.40 32.69
N GLY A 409 -1.33 1.10 32.48
CA GLY A 409 -1.64 0.51 31.18
C GLY A 409 -0.51 0.74 30.17
N THR A 410 0.75 0.56 30.60
CA THR A 410 1.93 0.77 29.74
C THR A 410 2.80 -0.48 29.67
N TRP A 411 3.42 -0.70 28.52
CA TRP A 411 4.40 -1.77 28.33
C TRP A 411 5.71 -1.20 27.80
N GLN A 412 6.79 -1.90 28.11
CA GLN A 412 8.14 -1.53 27.71
C GLN A 412 8.97 -2.76 27.36
N VAL A 413 9.85 -2.64 26.38
CA VAL A 413 11.01 -3.50 26.19
C VAL A 413 12.25 -2.62 26.25
N ALA A 414 13.13 -2.91 27.19
CA ALA A 414 14.43 -2.26 27.31
C ALA A 414 15.49 -3.10 26.61
N LEU A 415 16.08 -2.56 25.55
CA LEU A 415 17.23 -3.14 24.86
C LEU A 415 18.48 -2.40 25.34
N GLU A 416 19.09 -2.87 26.44
CA GLU A 416 20.26 -2.21 27.06
C GLU A 416 21.43 -2.05 26.08
N ASN A 417 21.64 -3.03 25.21
CA ASN A 417 22.69 -2.97 24.19
C ASN A 417 22.18 -2.41 22.84
N GLY A 418 20.90 -2.06 22.74
CA GLY A 418 20.28 -1.66 21.48
C GLY A 418 20.25 -2.75 20.42
N PHE A 419 19.97 -2.32 19.18
CA PHE A 419 20.08 -3.17 18.00
C PHE A 419 21.54 -3.32 17.58
N GLN A 420 22.00 -4.55 17.35
CA GLN A 420 23.43 -4.84 17.16
C GLN A 420 23.95 -4.55 15.76
N ASP A 421 23.07 -4.65 14.78
CA ASP A 421 23.39 -4.58 13.37
C ASP A 421 22.49 -3.53 12.71
N GLU A 422 23.03 -2.83 11.71
CA GLU A 422 22.30 -1.81 10.96
C GLU A 422 21.26 -2.41 10.00
N GLY A 423 20.37 -1.56 9.50
CA GLY A 423 19.34 -1.89 8.51
C GLY A 423 17.94 -1.96 9.10
N LEU A 424 16.97 -2.28 8.25
CA LEU A 424 15.58 -2.43 8.66
C LEU A 424 15.43 -3.68 9.55
N ARG A 425 14.78 -3.52 10.70
CA ARG A 425 14.39 -4.59 11.61
C ARG A 425 12.88 -4.59 11.76
N TRP A 426 12.31 -5.73 12.09
CA TRP A 426 10.89 -5.81 12.38
C TRP A 426 10.60 -6.62 13.64
N LEU A 427 9.54 -6.23 14.35
CA LEU A 427 9.12 -6.79 15.62
C LEU A 427 7.64 -7.15 15.53
N ARG A 428 7.27 -8.33 16.00
CA ARG A 428 5.87 -8.71 16.16
C ARG A 428 5.39 -8.38 17.57
N LEU A 429 4.44 -7.47 17.68
CA LEU A 429 3.78 -7.08 18.92
C LEU A 429 2.44 -7.81 19.04
N ARG A 430 2.22 -8.57 20.11
CA ARG A 430 0.93 -9.24 20.37
C ARG A 430 0.42 -8.96 21.79
N GLY A 431 -0.89 -8.79 21.91
CA GLY A 431 -1.60 -8.73 23.18
C GLY A 431 -2.59 -9.88 23.30
N SER A 432 -2.70 -10.47 24.49
CA SER A 432 -3.64 -11.56 24.78
C SER A 432 -4.49 -11.26 26.00
N ASP A 433 -5.72 -11.80 26.01
CA ASP A 433 -6.69 -11.68 27.10
C ASP A 433 -6.44 -12.69 28.25
N ALA A 434 -7.29 -12.66 29.28
CA ALA A 434 -7.20 -13.55 30.44
C ALA A 434 -7.32 -15.05 30.11
N ASN A 435 -7.92 -15.40 28.96
CA ASN A 435 -8.07 -16.77 28.49
C ASN A 435 -6.92 -17.19 27.57
N GLY A 436 -5.96 -16.29 27.30
CA GLY A 436 -4.85 -16.51 26.39
C GLY A 436 -5.21 -16.31 24.91
N ALA A 437 -6.41 -15.82 24.59
CA ALA A 437 -6.79 -15.50 23.22
C ALA A 437 -6.06 -14.23 22.77
N THR A 438 -5.54 -14.22 21.54
CA THR A 438 -4.89 -13.03 20.96
C THR A 438 -5.96 -11.99 20.64
N VAL A 439 -5.84 -10.81 21.25
CA VAL A 439 -6.73 -9.65 21.04
C VAL A 439 -6.02 -8.49 20.34
N HIS A 440 -4.72 -8.64 20.04
CA HIS A 440 -3.93 -7.71 19.24
C HIS A 440 -2.72 -8.40 18.58
N ASN A 441 -2.39 -8.07 17.34
CA ASN A 441 -1.21 -8.57 16.61
C ASN A 441 -0.77 -7.57 15.53
N GLU A 442 0.44 -7.04 15.63
CA GLU A 442 1.01 -6.00 14.75
C GLU A 442 2.48 -6.33 14.41
N ILE A 443 2.96 -5.87 13.24
CA ILE A 443 4.39 -5.87 12.89
C ILE A 443 4.88 -4.41 12.88
N LEU A 444 5.87 -4.13 13.71
CA LEU A 444 6.56 -2.85 13.81
C LEU A 444 7.84 -2.91 13.00
N TYR A 445 8.18 -1.85 12.28
CA TYR A 445 9.47 -1.73 11.57
C TYR A 445 10.33 -0.64 12.22
N ILE A 446 11.62 -0.92 12.38
CA ILE A 446 12.60 -0.01 12.96
C ILE A 446 13.82 0.06 12.05
N THR A 447 14.17 1.26 11.60
CA THR A 447 15.41 1.51 10.87
C THR A 447 16.55 1.64 11.86
N VAL A 448 17.55 0.77 11.78
CA VAL A 448 18.74 0.86 12.62
C VAL A 448 19.86 1.51 11.81
N THR A 449 20.19 2.76 12.09
CA THR A 449 21.24 3.53 11.40
C THR A 449 22.53 3.57 12.22
N THR A 450 23.63 3.90 11.56
CA THR A 450 24.95 4.05 12.19
C THR A 450 25.50 5.45 12.05
N ASP A 451 24.81 6.27 11.27
CA ASP A 451 25.12 7.67 11.06
C ASP A 451 24.29 8.50 12.05
N ALA A 452 24.97 9.02 13.07
CA ALA A 452 24.35 9.87 14.08
C ALA A 452 24.15 11.32 13.60
N GLU A 453 24.85 11.75 12.53
CA GLU A 453 24.72 13.11 12.01
C GLU A 453 23.43 13.31 11.21
N THR A 454 22.90 12.22 10.65
CA THR A 454 21.67 12.23 9.85
C THR A 454 20.48 11.57 10.57
N LEU A 455 20.60 11.30 11.88
CA LEU A 455 19.54 10.68 12.66
C LEU A 455 18.34 11.64 12.75
N GLY A 456 17.21 11.25 12.13
CA GLY A 456 16.02 12.11 12.03
C GLY A 456 15.98 13.05 10.82
N ASP A 457 17.01 13.07 9.96
CA ASP A 457 16.94 13.81 8.68
C ASP A 457 15.97 13.12 7.70
N PRO A 458 15.17 13.88 6.94
CA PRO A 458 14.23 13.30 5.99
C PRO A 458 14.98 12.60 4.84
N LEU A 459 14.49 11.42 4.45
CA LEU A 459 14.88 10.80 3.20
C LEU A 459 14.01 11.38 2.09
N THR A 460 14.65 11.86 1.03
CA THR A 460 13.97 12.42 -0.14
C THR A 460 14.38 11.65 -1.39
N LEU A 461 13.43 11.42 -2.28
CA LEU A 461 13.62 10.71 -3.53
C LEU A 461 13.22 11.61 -4.69
N THR A 462 14.16 11.92 -5.57
CA THR A 462 13.92 12.70 -6.77
C THR A 462 13.83 11.77 -7.97
N ILE A 463 12.78 11.91 -8.78
CA ILE A 463 12.64 11.19 -10.05
C ILE A 463 13.47 11.94 -11.10
N LEU A 464 14.54 11.33 -11.61
CA LEU A 464 15.44 11.91 -12.61
C LEU A 464 14.88 11.76 -14.02
N GLU A 465 14.28 10.61 -14.30
CA GLU A 465 13.68 10.27 -15.58
C GLU A 465 12.31 9.63 -15.38
N LYS A 466 11.47 9.69 -16.41
CA LYS A 466 10.15 9.05 -16.38
C LYS A 466 10.31 7.56 -16.06
N THR A 467 9.60 7.09 -15.03
CA THR A 467 9.78 5.71 -14.52
C THR A 467 8.48 5.13 -14.00
N TRP A 468 8.48 3.84 -13.68
CA TRP A 468 7.34 3.15 -13.08
C TRP A 468 7.59 2.90 -11.60
N PHE A 469 6.70 3.39 -10.75
CA PHE A 469 6.56 2.92 -9.37
C PHE A 469 5.71 1.66 -9.34
N LYS A 470 6.24 0.56 -8.79
CA LYS A 470 5.67 -0.78 -8.98
C LYS A 470 5.43 -1.49 -7.66
N VAL A 471 4.49 -2.42 -7.62
CA VAL A 471 4.25 -3.29 -6.46
C VAL A 471 5.31 -4.40 -6.28
N ALA A 472 6.09 -4.68 -7.32
CA ALA A 472 7.14 -5.69 -7.33
C ALA A 472 8.31 -5.29 -8.26
N PRO A 473 9.55 -5.78 -8.02
CA PRO A 473 10.71 -5.50 -8.86
C PRO A 473 10.70 -6.38 -10.14
N LEU A 474 9.56 -6.49 -10.81
CA LEU A 474 9.39 -7.23 -12.06
C LEU A 474 9.42 -6.26 -13.26
N ASP A 475 9.67 -6.80 -14.46
CA ASP A 475 9.52 -6.03 -15.70
C ASP A 475 8.09 -5.47 -15.81
N SER A 476 7.97 -4.20 -16.21
CA SER A 476 6.67 -3.51 -16.23
C SER A 476 5.65 -4.16 -17.18
N ASN A 477 6.09 -4.93 -18.18
CA ASN A 477 5.22 -5.67 -19.10
C ASN A 477 4.56 -6.91 -18.48
N ARG A 478 4.96 -7.30 -17.26
CA ARG A 478 4.39 -8.42 -16.49
C ARG A 478 3.44 -7.95 -15.38
N LEU A 479 3.22 -6.64 -15.28
CA LEU A 479 2.41 -6.01 -14.26
C LEU A 479 1.21 -5.32 -14.92
N ASP A 480 0.07 -5.36 -14.25
CA ASP A 480 -1.17 -4.79 -14.77
C ASP A 480 -1.28 -3.29 -14.38
N ALA A 481 -2.24 -2.56 -14.94
CA ALA A 481 -2.39 -1.11 -14.71
C ALA A 481 -2.60 -0.71 -13.23
N GLY A 482 -3.07 -1.63 -12.38
CA GLY A 482 -3.20 -1.42 -10.93
C GLY A 482 -1.92 -1.70 -10.13
N GLN A 483 -0.87 -2.21 -10.78
CA GLN A 483 0.37 -2.68 -10.17
C GLN A 483 1.59 -1.81 -10.54
N LEU A 484 1.38 -0.80 -11.38
CA LEU A 484 2.37 0.17 -11.82
C LEU A 484 1.77 1.59 -11.94
N LEU A 485 2.52 2.59 -11.50
CA LEU A 485 2.19 4.01 -11.61
C LEU A 485 3.33 4.74 -12.32
N GLU A 486 3.01 5.51 -13.36
CA GLU A 486 4.03 6.30 -14.05
C GLU A 486 4.37 7.55 -13.23
N LEU A 487 5.64 7.74 -12.92
CA LEU A 487 6.15 8.95 -12.28
C LEU A 487 6.93 9.78 -13.28
N GLN A 488 6.68 11.10 -13.27
CA GLN A 488 7.34 12.05 -14.15
C GLN A 488 8.66 12.54 -13.55
N ALA A 489 9.61 12.89 -14.42
CA ALA A 489 10.87 13.50 -14.03
C ALA A 489 10.65 14.83 -13.28
N GLY A 490 11.48 15.10 -12.29
CA GLY A 490 11.43 16.26 -11.41
C GLY A 490 10.50 16.10 -10.19
N LEU A 491 9.74 15.01 -10.08
CA LEU A 491 8.93 14.74 -8.89
C LEU A 491 9.83 14.43 -7.70
N GLU A 492 9.58 15.07 -6.56
CA GLU A 492 10.23 14.76 -5.29
C GLU A 492 9.23 14.08 -4.34
N LEU A 493 9.68 13.02 -3.69
CA LEU A 493 8.89 12.21 -2.76
C LEU A 493 9.63 12.09 -1.45
N GLU A 494 8.91 12.25 -0.34
CA GLU A 494 9.43 11.91 0.98
C GLU A 494 9.36 10.40 1.21
N VAL A 495 10.44 9.86 1.76
CA VAL A 495 10.62 8.43 2.00
C VAL A 495 10.71 8.18 3.51
N GLU A 496 9.89 7.27 4.02
CA GLU A 496 10.01 6.79 5.39
C GLU A 496 11.12 5.73 5.49
N GLN A 497 11.22 4.84 4.50
CA GLN A 497 12.15 3.71 4.51
C GLN A 497 12.61 3.35 3.10
N TYR A 498 13.82 2.80 2.95
CA TYR A 498 14.31 2.30 1.67
C TYR A 498 15.13 1.01 1.81
N ALA A 499 15.19 0.26 0.72
CA ALA A 499 16.10 -0.85 0.47
C ALA A 499 16.43 -0.90 -1.03
N TYR A 500 17.39 -1.75 -1.41
CA TYR A 500 17.78 -1.91 -2.81
C TYR A 500 17.82 -3.39 -3.17
N ILE A 501 17.12 -3.78 -4.25
CA ILE A 501 16.98 -5.16 -4.71
C ILE A 501 16.80 -5.19 -6.24
N ASP A 502 17.53 -6.09 -6.93
CA ASP A 502 17.35 -6.38 -8.36
C ASP A 502 17.27 -5.15 -9.29
N GLY A 503 18.16 -4.17 -9.10
CA GLY A 503 18.17 -2.94 -9.92
C GLY A 503 17.09 -1.91 -9.56
N HIS A 504 16.34 -2.16 -8.49
CA HIS A 504 15.26 -1.31 -8.04
C HIS A 504 15.51 -0.77 -6.63
N LEU A 505 15.14 0.49 -6.42
CA LEU A 505 14.99 1.06 -5.11
C LEU A 505 13.60 0.69 -4.57
N GLN A 506 13.58 -0.13 -3.53
CA GLN A 506 12.39 -0.44 -2.75
C GLN A 506 12.20 0.69 -1.74
N VAL A 507 11.04 1.35 -1.76
CA VAL A 507 10.77 2.49 -0.89
C VAL A 507 9.43 2.33 -0.20
N ARG A 508 9.34 2.86 1.01
CA ARG A 508 8.10 3.22 1.68
C ARG A 508 8.04 4.74 1.74
N LEU A 509 7.07 5.34 1.06
CA LEU A 509 6.82 6.78 1.00
C LEU A 509 6.07 7.24 2.25
N THR A 510 6.21 8.51 2.62
CA THR A 510 5.40 9.10 3.70
C THR A 510 3.95 9.39 3.27
N GLN A 511 3.71 9.48 1.96
CA GLN A 511 2.38 9.64 1.38
C GLN A 511 2.13 8.57 0.31
N PRO A 512 0.97 7.90 0.32
CA PRO A 512 0.65 6.88 -0.68
C PRO A 512 0.50 7.49 -2.07
N LEU A 513 1.00 6.77 -3.08
CA LEU A 513 0.74 7.09 -4.48
C LEU A 513 -0.23 6.06 -5.08
N ASN A 514 -1.46 6.49 -5.38
CA ASN A 514 -2.46 5.62 -6.01
C ASN A 514 -2.04 5.24 -7.44
N PRO A 515 -2.19 3.98 -7.88
CA PRO A 515 -2.83 2.85 -7.19
C PRO A 515 -1.89 1.98 -6.32
N ILE A 516 -0.60 2.30 -6.22
CA ILE A 516 0.44 1.44 -5.60
C ILE A 516 0.41 1.47 -4.07
N GLY A 517 0.12 2.63 -3.49
CA GLY A 517 0.17 2.87 -2.05
C GLY A 517 1.50 3.47 -1.60
N GLU A 518 1.84 3.29 -0.32
CA GLU A 518 3.07 3.85 0.27
C GLU A 518 4.29 3.01 -0.09
N PHE A 519 4.14 1.72 -0.36
CA PHE A 519 5.25 0.80 -0.57
C PHE A 519 5.37 0.37 -2.03
N GLY A 520 6.56 0.49 -2.61
CA GLY A 520 6.81 0.03 -3.96
C GLY A 520 8.27 0.08 -4.39
N TYR A 521 8.49 -0.16 -5.69
CA TYR A 521 9.80 -0.34 -6.30
C TYR A 521 9.96 0.64 -7.48
N LEU A 522 11.10 1.32 -7.54
CA LEU A 522 11.47 2.23 -8.62
C LEU A 522 12.74 1.73 -9.29
N TYR A 523 12.82 1.86 -10.61
CA TYR A 523 14.05 1.52 -11.31
C TYR A 523 15.15 2.52 -10.93
N GLU A 524 16.22 2.03 -10.31
CA GLU A 524 17.20 2.88 -9.62
C GLU A 524 17.90 3.90 -10.53
N PRO A 525 18.26 3.58 -11.79
CA PRO A 525 18.85 4.57 -12.69
C PRO A 525 17.98 5.80 -12.98
N HIS A 526 16.65 5.71 -12.76
CA HIS A 526 15.74 6.82 -13.02
C HIS A 526 15.44 7.66 -11.77
N VAL A 527 16.05 7.36 -10.62
CA VAL A 527 15.75 8.02 -9.34
C VAL A 527 17.01 8.32 -8.55
N GLN A 528 16.97 9.34 -7.70
CA GLN A 528 18.04 9.70 -6.78
C GLN A 528 17.50 9.76 -5.36
N LEU A 529 18.03 8.92 -4.47
CA LEU A 529 17.72 8.97 -3.05
C LEU A 529 18.73 9.87 -2.33
N ARG A 530 18.26 10.75 -1.44
CA ARG A 530 19.09 11.66 -0.63
C ARG A 530 18.69 11.53 0.84
N LYS A 531 19.65 11.75 1.74
CA LYS A 531 19.40 11.99 3.17
C LYS A 531 20.01 13.35 3.52
N GLY A 532 19.15 14.33 3.78
CA GLY A 532 19.56 15.75 3.73
C GLY A 532 20.15 16.10 2.35
N ASP A 533 21.32 16.74 2.32
CA ASP A 533 21.98 17.13 1.06
C ASP A 533 22.76 15.99 0.37
N ARG A 534 22.95 14.84 1.04
CA ARG A 534 23.85 13.76 0.59
C ARG A 534 23.10 12.75 -0.30
N PRO A 535 23.45 12.60 -1.59
CA PRO A 535 22.86 11.58 -2.47
C PRO A 535 23.47 10.20 -2.22
N PHE A 536 22.65 9.17 -2.40
CA PHE A 536 23.03 7.76 -2.40
C PHE A 536 23.01 7.24 -3.85
N VAL A 537 24.08 6.59 -4.27
CA VAL A 537 24.25 6.02 -5.61
C VAL A 537 24.58 4.54 -5.49
N PHE A 538 23.72 3.64 -5.98
CA PHE A 538 23.85 2.20 -5.69
C PHE A 538 24.53 1.41 -6.82
N GLN A 539 24.61 1.99 -8.02
CA GLN A 539 25.34 1.44 -9.16
C GLN A 539 26.40 2.40 -9.72
N VAL A 540 27.49 1.82 -10.20
CA VAL A 540 28.67 2.53 -10.75
C VAL A 540 28.33 3.33 -12.01
N SER A 541 27.46 2.79 -12.86
CA SER A 541 27.00 3.44 -14.09
C SER A 541 26.31 4.79 -13.86
N ASN A 542 25.84 5.02 -12.63
CA ASN A 542 25.03 6.18 -12.28
C ASN A 542 25.86 7.26 -11.57
N LEU A 543 27.18 7.09 -11.48
CA LEU A 543 28.08 8.12 -10.96
C LEU A 543 28.15 9.29 -11.97
N PRO A 544 28.04 10.55 -11.51
CA PRO A 544 28.20 11.71 -12.39
C PRO A 544 29.61 11.73 -12.98
N GLU A 545 29.75 12.00 -14.27
CA GLU A 545 31.08 12.10 -14.91
C GLU A 545 31.75 13.41 -14.47
N VAL A 546 32.75 13.34 -13.58
CA VAL A 546 33.52 14.50 -13.12
C VAL A 546 34.84 14.53 -13.88
N PRO A 547 35.05 15.46 -14.83
CA PRO A 547 36.28 15.51 -15.62
C PRO A 547 37.51 15.64 -14.70
N THR A 548 38.56 14.86 -14.97
CA THR A 548 39.88 14.90 -14.29
C THR A 548 39.93 14.44 -12.82
N GLN A 549 38.82 14.05 -12.20
CA GLN A 549 38.79 13.54 -10.82
C GLN A 549 38.28 12.11 -10.77
N ALA A 550 38.97 11.25 -10.02
CA ALA A 550 38.46 9.91 -9.74
C ALA A 550 37.41 9.99 -8.62
N GLN A 551 36.47 9.04 -8.62
CA GLN A 551 35.45 8.89 -7.58
C GLN A 551 35.57 7.53 -6.91
N LEU A 552 35.22 7.50 -5.62
CA LEU A 552 35.13 6.32 -4.80
C LEU A 552 33.66 6.05 -4.49
N LEU A 553 33.13 4.93 -4.98
CA LEU A 553 31.81 4.43 -4.63
C LEU A 553 31.93 3.35 -3.55
N ILE A 554 31.10 3.43 -2.51
CA ILE A 554 31.01 2.40 -1.49
C ILE A 554 29.97 1.38 -1.90
N THR A 555 30.42 0.17 -2.26
CA THR A 555 29.54 -0.92 -2.74
C THR A 555 29.07 -1.82 -1.60
N ARG A 556 29.76 -1.76 -0.45
CA ARG A 556 29.40 -2.43 0.81
C ARG A 556 29.79 -1.56 2.00
N ASN A 557 28.96 -1.53 3.04
CA ASN A 557 29.27 -0.83 4.30
C ASN A 557 30.67 -1.23 4.78
N THR A 558 31.52 -0.23 5.02
CA THR A 558 32.93 -0.43 5.34
C THR A 558 33.46 0.70 6.22
N HIS A 559 34.77 0.76 6.41
CA HIS A 559 35.44 1.83 7.13
C HIS A 559 36.62 2.32 6.31
N ILE A 560 36.84 3.63 6.33
CA ILE A 560 38.13 4.22 5.99
C ILE A 560 38.97 4.28 7.27
N LYS A 561 40.22 3.84 7.18
CA LYS A 561 41.11 3.64 8.33
C LYS A 561 42.45 4.33 8.11
N THR A 562 43.18 4.66 9.16
CA THR A 562 44.54 5.23 9.01
C THR A 562 45.61 4.19 8.66
N SER A 563 45.31 2.89 8.78
CA SER A 563 46.18 1.76 8.43
C SER A 563 45.39 0.60 7.80
N THR A 564 46.11 -0.43 7.34
CA THR A 564 45.52 -1.66 6.78
C THR A 564 45.20 -2.72 7.84
N GLU A 565 45.38 -2.41 9.13
CA GLU A 565 45.01 -3.33 10.21
C GLU A 565 43.49 -3.59 10.23
N PRO A 566 43.04 -4.75 10.77
CA PRO A 566 41.62 -5.05 10.91
C PRO A 566 40.88 -3.95 11.69
N GLU A 567 39.65 -3.57 11.30
CA GLU A 567 38.97 -2.44 11.95
C GLU A 567 38.72 -2.66 13.45
N ALA A 568 38.67 -3.92 13.89
CA ALA A 568 38.48 -4.31 15.28
C ALA A 568 39.66 -3.93 16.19
N THR A 569 40.87 -3.79 15.65
CA THR A 569 42.07 -3.44 16.44
C THR A 569 42.28 -1.93 16.56
N LEU A 570 41.55 -1.14 15.78
CA LEU A 570 41.77 0.30 15.65
C LEU A 570 40.82 1.13 16.55
N PRO A 571 41.33 2.15 17.27
CA PRO A 571 40.52 3.14 17.99
C PRO A 571 39.55 3.92 17.09
N ALA A 572 38.47 4.47 17.69
CA ALA A 572 37.44 5.20 16.94
C ALA A 572 37.95 6.46 16.23
N ASN A 573 38.94 7.16 16.79
CA ASN A 573 39.51 8.39 16.21
C ASN A 573 40.43 8.15 15.00
N VAL A 574 40.68 6.90 14.63
CA VAL A 574 41.54 6.53 13.49
C VAL A 574 40.79 5.70 12.44
N LYS A 575 39.46 5.70 12.51
CA LYS A 575 38.57 5.10 11.50
C LYS A 575 37.27 5.89 11.38
N ALA A 576 36.74 5.99 10.18
CA ALA A 576 35.39 6.49 9.95
C ALA A 576 34.58 5.44 9.18
N ARG A 577 33.30 5.31 9.51
CA ARG A 577 32.40 4.39 8.83
C ARG A 577 31.96 5.01 7.50
N LEU A 578 31.97 4.19 6.46
CA LEU A 578 31.48 4.52 5.12
C LEU A 578 30.30 3.59 4.79
N LEU A 579 29.18 4.15 4.34
CA LEU A 579 27.95 3.43 4.05
C LEU A 579 27.84 3.13 2.56
N LYS A 580 27.24 1.98 2.24
CA LYS A 580 26.90 1.57 0.88
C LYS A 580 26.07 2.67 0.23
N GLY A 581 26.46 3.04 -0.97
CA GLY A 581 25.84 4.09 -1.76
C GLY A 581 26.47 5.46 -1.57
N GLN A 582 27.34 5.66 -0.58
CA GLN A 582 28.10 6.91 -0.48
C GLN A 582 29.12 7.02 -1.60
N THR A 583 29.36 8.25 -2.02
CA THR A 583 30.34 8.61 -3.05
C THR A 583 31.29 9.68 -2.51
N PHE A 584 32.57 9.56 -2.87
CA PHE A 584 33.58 10.54 -2.48
C PHE A 584 34.44 10.91 -3.69
N ALA A 585 34.65 12.20 -3.92
CA ALA A 585 35.66 12.66 -4.87
C ALA A 585 37.06 12.39 -4.31
N ILE A 586 37.96 11.83 -5.13
CA ILE A 586 39.33 11.50 -4.74
C ILE A 586 40.37 12.15 -5.67
N ARG A 587 41.45 12.65 -5.07
CA ARG A 587 42.60 13.27 -5.76
C ARG A 587 43.70 12.27 -6.10
N GLY A 588 43.69 11.11 -5.46
CA GLY A 588 44.69 10.07 -5.67
C GLY A 588 44.37 8.77 -4.96
N TYR A 589 44.97 7.68 -5.44
CA TYR A 589 44.80 6.35 -4.88
C TYR A 589 46.08 5.51 -4.98
N ALA A 590 46.23 4.48 -4.15
CA ALA A 590 47.27 3.45 -4.28
C ALA A 590 46.71 2.08 -3.89
N SER A 591 47.03 1.03 -4.64
CA SER A 591 46.70 -0.35 -4.27
C SER A 591 47.81 -0.93 -3.40
N ILE A 592 47.49 -1.25 -2.15
CA ILE A 592 48.46 -1.80 -1.21
C ILE A 592 47.79 -2.70 -0.17
N ALA A 593 48.37 -3.88 0.06
CA ALA A 593 47.99 -4.80 1.14
C ALA A 593 46.46 -5.05 1.26
N GLY A 594 45.81 -5.28 0.12
CA GLY A 594 44.37 -5.54 0.07
C GLY A 594 43.51 -4.31 0.38
N HIS A 595 44.02 -3.10 0.19
CA HIS A 595 43.27 -1.87 0.38
C HIS A 595 43.60 -0.86 -0.72
N PHE A 596 42.64 0.01 -1.01
CA PHE A 596 42.93 1.28 -1.66
C PHE A 596 43.29 2.31 -0.58
N ARG A 597 44.50 2.86 -0.64
CA ARG A 597 44.83 4.11 0.07
C ARG A 597 44.30 5.24 -0.79
N VAL A 598 43.37 6.06 -0.29
CA VAL A 598 42.74 7.16 -1.03
C VAL A 598 43.06 8.51 -0.39
N THR A 599 43.13 9.56 -1.22
CA THR A 599 43.07 10.96 -0.78
C THR A 599 41.74 11.53 -1.24
N LEU A 600 40.85 11.81 -0.29
CA LEU A 600 39.57 12.47 -0.51
C LEU A 600 39.79 13.96 -0.77
N THR A 601 38.94 14.54 -1.62
CA THR A 601 38.93 15.98 -1.90
C THR A 601 38.44 16.77 -0.68
N GLU A 602 37.51 16.20 0.08
CA GLU A 602 36.96 16.76 1.32
C GLU A 602 37.28 15.86 2.52
N SER A 603 37.46 16.47 3.69
CA SER A 603 37.72 15.74 4.93
C SER A 603 36.43 15.16 5.51
N ILE A 604 36.49 13.92 5.97
CA ILE A 604 35.44 13.34 6.81
C ILE A 604 35.58 13.94 8.22
N PRO A 605 34.51 14.53 8.80
CA PRO A 605 34.53 15.05 10.15
C PRO A 605 35.09 14.03 11.16
N GLY A 606 36.02 14.48 12.02
CA GLY A 606 36.63 13.63 13.04
C GLY A 606 37.66 12.59 12.56
N PHE A 607 37.86 12.40 11.25
CA PHE A 607 38.84 11.45 10.69
C PHE A 607 39.91 12.13 9.81
N GLY A 608 39.50 13.03 8.91
CA GLY A 608 40.36 13.66 7.91
C GLY A 608 40.09 13.15 6.49
N ASN A 609 41.03 13.39 5.57
CA ASN A 609 40.83 13.14 4.14
C ASN A 609 41.77 12.07 3.53
N ILE A 610 42.58 11.37 4.33
CA ILE A 610 43.48 10.33 3.82
C ILE A 610 43.28 9.05 4.63
N GLY A 611 43.05 7.92 3.95
CA GLY A 611 42.93 6.63 4.62
C GLY A 611 42.89 5.44 3.67
N TYR A 612 42.74 4.26 4.24
CA TYR A 612 42.73 2.96 3.60
C TYR A 612 41.32 2.38 3.65
N VAL A 613 40.80 1.93 2.50
CA VAL A 613 39.50 1.28 2.38
C VAL A 613 39.68 -0.10 1.74
N PHE A 614 38.98 -1.10 2.25
CA PHE A 614 39.11 -2.48 1.76
C PHE A 614 38.59 -2.59 0.32
N TRP A 615 39.42 -3.12 -0.58
CA TRP A 615 39.18 -3.00 -2.03
C TRP A 615 37.90 -3.70 -2.51
N GLN A 616 37.44 -4.76 -1.84
CA GLN A 616 36.22 -5.46 -2.23
C GLN A 616 34.93 -4.75 -1.79
N HIS A 617 35.05 -3.69 -0.99
CA HIS A 617 33.89 -2.94 -0.49
C HIS A 617 33.67 -1.63 -1.26
N VAL A 618 34.53 -1.34 -2.23
CA VAL A 618 34.52 -0.10 -2.96
C VAL A 618 34.81 -0.31 -4.42
N GLU A 619 34.41 0.65 -5.23
CA GLU A 619 34.79 0.73 -6.63
C GLU A 619 35.35 2.13 -6.91
N LEU A 620 36.49 2.19 -7.60
CA LEU A 620 37.08 3.44 -8.04
C LEU A 620 36.72 3.66 -9.51
N VAL A 621 36.32 4.89 -9.85
CA VAL A 621 35.96 5.24 -11.23
C VAL A 621 36.73 6.48 -11.65
N ARG A 622 37.26 6.46 -12.88
CA ARG A 622 37.87 7.61 -13.54
C ARG A 622 37.47 7.61 -15.01
N ASP A 623 37.04 8.75 -15.52
CA ASP A 623 36.63 8.92 -16.93
C ASP A 623 35.60 7.85 -17.37
N GLY A 624 34.60 7.61 -16.52
CA GLY A 624 33.55 6.61 -16.75
C GLY A 624 34.02 5.14 -16.69
N LYS A 625 35.28 4.86 -16.34
CA LYS A 625 35.85 3.51 -16.30
C LYS A 625 36.20 3.08 -14.88
N SER A 626 35.82 1.85 -14.55
CA SER A 626 36.21 1.18 -13.31
C SER A 626 37.72 0.95 -13.28
N LEU A 627 38.36 1.33 -12.17
CA LEU A 627 39.77 1.13 -11.89
C LEU A 627 39.91 -0.12 -11.00
N PRO A 628 40.34 -1.27 -11.55
CA PRO A 628 40.45 -2.49 -10.77
C PRO A 628 41.52 -2.37 -9.69
N TYR A 629 41.35 -3.10 -8.60
CA TYR A 629 42.42 -3.29 -7.62
C TYR A 629 43.53 -4.13 -8.25
N ASP A 630 44.71 -3.53 -8.40
CA ASP A 630 45.90 -4.21 -8.89
C ASP A 630 46.82 -4.61 -7.72
N PRO A 631 46.91 -5.91 -7.37
CA PRO A 631 47.80 -6.39 -6.31
C PRO A 631 49.29 -6.23 -6.66
N GLU A 632 49.65 -6.00 -7.92
CA GLU A 632 51.02 -5.75 -8.39
C GLU A 632 51.26 -4.27 -8.72
N ALA A 633 50.38 -3.36 -8.29
CA ALA A 633 50.56 -1.93 -8.52
C ALA A 633 51.91 -1.44 -7.97
N LEU A 634 52.55 -0.55 -8.71
CA LEU A 634 53.76 0.11 -8.24
C LEU A 634 53.38 1.12 -7.16
N THR A 635 54.07 1.04 -6.03
CA THR A 635 53.91 1.98 -4.91
C THR A 635 55.25 2.52 -4.47
N VAL A 636 55.24 3.74 -3.94
CA VAL A 636 56.39 4.34 -3.28
C VAL A 636 56.02 4.73 -1.85
N THR A 637 56.81 4.25 -0.88
CA THR A 637 56.64 4.52 0.55
C THR A 637 57.78 5.38 1.06
N MET A 638 57.46 6.51 1.70
CA MET A 638 58.47 7.42 2.25
C MET A 638 59.07 6.85 3.54
N ARG A 639 60.37 6.55 3.54
CA ARG A 639 61.12 6.06 4.72
C ARG A 639 61.70 7.19 5.55
N GLN A 640 61.86 8.35 4.93
CA GLN A 640 62.26 9.62 5.55
C GLN A 640 61.38 10.72 4.95
N GLN A 641 61.18 11.82 5.67
CA GLN A 641 60.55 13.00 5.08
C GLN A 641 61.42 13.45 3.90
N THR A 642 60.83 13.49 2.71
CA THR A 642 61.56 13.79 1.47
C THR A 642 60.78 14.79 0.63
N ILE A 643 61.38 15.19 -0.48
CA ILE A 643 60.84 16.20 -1.38
C ILE A 643 60.71 15.58 -2.77
N LEU A 644 59.54 15.71 -3.38
CA LEU A 644 59.37 15.48 -4.81
C LEU A 644 59.81 16.74 -5.55
N LYS A 645 60.80 16.59 -6.42
CA LYS A 645 61.51 17.69 -7.08
C LYS A 645 61.22 17.71 -8.57
N ARG A 646 61.16 18.88 -9.22
CA ARG A 646 61.04 18.92 -10.69
C ARG A 646 62.32 18.51 -11.41
N ARG A 647 63.46 18.60 -10.72
CA ARG A 647 64.81 18.30 -11.22
C ARG A 647 65.62 17.56 -10.14
N PRO A 648 66.52 16.63 -10.50
CA PRO A 648 67.30 15.83 -9.55
C PRO A 648 68.51 16.60 -8.99
N VAL A 649 68.27 17.76 -8.38
CA VAL A 649 69.31 18.63 -7.77
C VAL A 649 69.09 18.73 -6.24
N PRO A 650 70.06 19.23 -5.47
CA PRO A 650 69.85 19.53 -4.05
C PRO A 650 68.61 20.39 -3.83
N SER A 651 67.81 20.07 -2.81
CA SER A 651 66.52 20.75 -2.58
C SER A 651 66.67 22.23 -2.23
N GLY A 652 67.85 22.66 -1.74
CA GLY A 652 68.19 24.06 -1.49
C GLY A 652 68.25 24.91 -2.76
N ASP A 653 68.49 24.28 -3.91
CA ASP A 653 68.66 24.98 -5.20
C ASP A 653 67.33 25.10 -5.97
N LEU A 654 66.22 24.62 -5.40
CA LEU A 654 64.90 24.65 -6.00
C LEU A 654 64.04 25.74 -5.39
N SER A 655 63.29 26.44 -6.25
CA SER A 655 62.24 27.38 -5.83
C SER A 655 61.12 26.64 -5.08
N ARG A 656 60.23 27.39 -4.43
CA ARG A 656 59.07 26.80 -3.73
C ARG A 656 58.13 26.06 -4.69
N ASP A 657 58.00 26.51 -5.93
CA ASP A 657 57.10 25.90 -6.92
C ASP A 657 57.71 24.65 -7.59
N ASP A 658 59.04 24.52 -7.52
CA ASP A 658 59.79 23.38 -8.06
C ASP A 658 59.89 22.20 -7.10
N ARG A 659 59.25 22.27 -5.93
CA ARG A 659 59.35 21.25 -4.89
C ARG A 659 58.08 21.08 -4.06
N VAL A 660 57.80 19.85 -3.63
CA VAL A 660 56.73 19.57 -2.66
C VAL A 660 57.19 18.52 -1.63
N THR A 661 56.94 18.79 -0.35
CA THR A 661 57.33 17.89 0.74
C THR A 661 56.36 16.72 0.85
N LEU A 662 56.89 15.49 0.92
CA LEU A 662 56.11 14.27 1.13
C LEU A 662 56.30 13.77 2.57
N PRO A 663 55.22 13.51 3.33
CA PRO A 663 55.31 13.07 4.72
C PRO A 663 55.97 11.69 4.88
N LEU A 664 56.71 11.52 5.98
CA LEU A 664 57.24 10.22 6.41
C LEU A 664 56.11 9.17 6.52
N GLY A 665 56.38 7.94 6.09
CA GLY A 665 55.47 6.80 6.17
C GLY A 665 54.32 6.83 5.15
N ARG A 666 54.19 7.90 4.35
CA ARG A 666 53.13 8.00 3.35
C ARG A 666 53.41 7.08 2.16
N VAL A 667 52.37 6.37 1.73
CA VAL A 667 52.35 5.57 0.51
C VAL A 667 51.69 6.38 -0.60
N TYR A 668 52.29 6.35 -1.79
CA TYR A 668 51.74 6.89 -3.02
C TYR A 668 51.74 5.82 -4.12
N GLY A 669 50.72 5.81 -4.96
CA GLY A 669 50.68 4.97 -6.15
C GLY A 669 51.56 5.57 -7.25
N VAL A 670 52.20 4.73 -8.03
CA VAL A 670 53.12 5.12 -9.11
C VAL A 670 52.62 4.52 -10.41
N SER A 671 52.34 5.38 -11.39
CA SER A 671 51.93 4.97 -12.74
C SER A 671 53.12 4.59 -13.63
N SER A 672 54.26 5.27 -13.46
CA SER A 672 55.52 4.96 -14.14
C SER A 672 56.71 5.48 -13.36
N TYR A 673 57.88 4.87 -13.56
CA TYR A 673 59.14 5.32 -12.96
C TYR A 673 60.33 5.11 -13.91
N ALA A 674 61.41 5.86 -13.65
CA ALA A 674 62.73 5.66 -14.25
C ALA A 674 63.81 5.95 -13.20
N THR A 675 64.80 5.08 -13.08
CA THR A 675 65.96 5.28 -12.20
C THR A 675 67.03 6.10 -12.91
N ASP A 676 67.66 7.00 -12.16
CA ASP A 676 68.85 7.74 -12.58
C ASP A 676 70.00 7.43 -11.60
N PRO A 677 70.86 6.46 -11.95
CA PRO A 677 71.98 6.07 -11.10
C PRO A 677 73.01 7.17 -10.87
N GLU A 678 73.16 8.12 -11.82
CA GLU A 678 74.17 9.19 -11.72
C GLU A 678 73.78 10.22 -10.65
N SER A 679 72.49 10.52 -10.53
CA SER A 679 71.99 11.46 -9.54
C SER A 679 71.47 10.80 -8.25
N ASN A 680 71.43 9.47 -8.17
CA ASN A 680 70.79 8.70 -7.09
C ASN A 680 69.32 9.11 -6.83
N HIS A 681 68.58 9.37 -7.90
CA HIS A 681 67.15 9.69 -7.85
C HIS A 681 66.32 8.68 -8.64
N VAL A 682 65.04 8.56 -8.25
CA VAL A 682 64.01 7.89 -9.05
C VAL A 682 63.01 8.95 -9.52
N ARG A 683 62.83 9.05 -10.84
CA ARG A 683 61.77 9.84 -11.43
C ARG A 683 60.48 9.03 -11.36
N VAL A 684 59.40 9.60 -10.84
CA VAL A 684 58.10 8.95 -10.69
C VAL A 684 56.99 9.83 -11.27
N ALA A 685 55.96 9.18 -11.82
CA ALA A 685 54.67 9.78 -12.10
C ALA A 685 53.62 9.17 -11.16
N LEU A 686 53.11 9.96 -10.22
CA LEU A 686 52.16 9.52 -9.20
C LEU A 686 50.74 9.38 -9.77
N THR A 687 49.96 8.50 -9.16
CA THR A 687 48.50 8.38 -9.37
C THR A 687 47.69 9.47 -8.65
N GLU A 688 48.38 10.31 -7.89
CA GLU A 688 47.85 11.41 -7.08
C GLU A 688 48.35 12.75 -7.60
N GLU A 689 47.45 13.72 -7.74
CA GLU A 689 47.79 15.08 -8.12
C GLU A 689 48.06 15.93 -6.88
N LEU A 690 49.28 16.49 -6.79
CA LEU A 690 49.70 17.29 -5.64
C LEU A 690 49.33 18.77 -5.88
N PRO A 691 48.56 19.40 -4.96
CA PRO A 691 48.09 20.78 -5.14
C PRO A 691 49.23 21.76 -5.44
N GLY A 692 49.09 22.51 -6.54
CA GLY A 692 50.05 23.52 -6.97
C GLY A 692 51.36 22.99 -7.57
N TYR A 693 51.57 21.66 -7.62
CA TYR A 693 52.81 21.06 -8.09
C TYR A 693 52.64 20.18 -9.32
N GLY A 694 51.59 19.35 -9.35
CA GLY A 694 51.37 18.29 -10.35
C GLY A 694 51.67 16.89 -9.80
N ASN A 695 51.87 15.89 -10.67
CA ASN A 695 52.04 14.49 -10.26
C ASN A 695 53.40 13.85 -10.62
N THR A 696 54.29 14.56 -11.32
CA THR A 696 55.56 13.99 -11.83
C THR A 696 56.77 14.70 -11.22
N GLY A 697 57.79 13.94 -10.82
CA GLY A 697 59.03 14.51 -10.28
C GLY A 697 60.07 13.46 -9.89
N TYR A 698 61.12 13.91 -9.20
CA TYR A 698 62.26 13.12 -8.76
C TYR A 698 62.25 12.97 -7.24
N LEU A 699 62.42 11.74 -6.76
CA LEU A 699 62.60 11.38 -5.36
C LEU A 699 64.03 10.90 -5.14
N PHE A 700 64.63 11.26 -4.01
CA PHE A 700 65.94 10.73 -3.64
C PHE A 700 65.80 9.25 -3.24
N LEU A 701 66.58 8.38 -3.88
CA LEU A 701 66.37 6.93 -3.85
C LEU A 701 66.47 6.36 -2.42
N ASP A 702 67.42 6.84 -1.62
CA ASP A 702 67.67 6.33 -0.25
C ASP A 702 66.54 6.67 0.74
N HIS A 703 65.69 7.65 0.41
CA HIS A 703 64.60 8.08 1.29
C HIS A 703 63.30 7.31 1.06
N VAL A 704 63.25 6.42 0.07
CA VAL A 704 62.00 5.79 -0.36
C VAL A 704 62.14 4.27 -0.51
N TRP A 705 61.00 3.59 -0.48
CA TRP A 705 60.89 2.19 -0.93
C TRP A 705 59.92 2.12 -2.09
N VAL A 706 60.40 1.65 -3.25
CA VAL A 706 59.56 1.33 -4.41
C VAL A 706 59.22 -0.17 -4.37
N ARG A 707 57.95 -0.52 -4.51
CA ARG A 707 57.46 -1.91 -4.45
C ARG A 707 56.53 -2.23 -5.61
N ARG A 708 56.48 -3.50 -5.98
CA ARG A 708 55.51 -4.08 -6.91
C ARG A 708 54.75 -5.14 -6.13
N GLY A 709 53.52 -4.82 -5.73
CA GLY A 709 52.75 -5.66 -4.81
C GLY A 709 53.42 -5.87 -3.45
N ALA A 710 53.44 -7.11 -2.96
CA ALA A 710 54.02 -7.46 -1.66
C ALA A 710 55.56 -7.56 -1.70
N ASP A 711 56.15 -7.70 -2.89
CA ASP A 711 57.58 -7.88 -3.09
C ASP A 711 58.30 -6.52 -3.26
N GLY A 712 59.47 -6.40 -2.65
CA GLY A 712 60.36 -5.25 -2.88
C GLY A 712 60.90 -5.31 -4.31
N VAL A 713 60.81 -4.20 -5.06
CA VAL A 713 61.57 -4.09 -6.31
C VAL A 713 62.97 -3.65 -5.91
N GLU A 714 63.94 -4.56 -5.98
CA GLU A 714 65.35 -4.23 -5.81
C GLU A 714 65.79 -3.41 -7.03
N LEU A 715 65.95 -2.09 -6.84
CA LEU A 715 66.32 -1.15 -7.91
C LEU A 715 67.84 -1.03 -8.13
N SER A 716 68.63 -1.98 -7.61
CA SER A 716 70.07 -2.07 -7.84
C SER A 716 70.43 -3.39 -8.53
N PRO A 717 71.12 -3.40 -9.69
CA PRO A 717 71.57 -4.64 -10.31
C PRO A 717 72.72 -5.27 -9.50
N PRO A 718 72.69 -6.58 -9.17
CA PRO A 718 73.87 -7.29 -8.66
C PRO A 718 74.86 -7.57 -9.81
N PRO A 719 76.19 -7.64 -9.54
CA PRO A 719 77.19 -7.93 -10.55
C PRO A 719 77.12 -9.39 -11.00
N ALA A 720 77.29 -9.64 -12.31
CA ALA A 720 77.26 -10.98 -12.90
C ALA A 720 78.45 -11.85 -12.47
N PRO A 721 78.24 -13.16 -12.20
CA PRO A 721 79.07 -14.18 -12.86
C PRO A 721 78.38 -15.52 -13.23
N THR A 722 78.58 -15.91 -14.49
CA THR A 722 78.87 -17.24 -15.14
C THR A 722 78.05 -18.55 -14.93
N PRO A 723 77.97 -19.42 -15.98
CA PRO A 723 76.91 -20.44 -16.17
C PRO A 723 77.29 -21.90 -15.84
N SER A 724 76.25 -22.78 -15.74
CA SER A 724 76.17 -24.21 -16.16
C SER A 724 75.58 -25.17 -15.07
N PRO A 725 74.92 -26.31 -15.38
CA PRO A 725 74.08 -26.74 -16.53
C PRO A 725 72.66 -27.25 -16.12
N ALA A 726 71.79 -27.49 -17.11
CA ALA A 726 70.38 -27.92 -16.99
C ALA A 726 70.16 -29.43 -16.63
N PRO A 727 68.93 -29.86 -16.25
CA PRO A 727 67.97 -30.31 -17.27
C PRO A 727 66.47 -29.91 -17.06
N THR A 728 65.74 -29.82 -18.18
CA THR A 728 64.26 -29.72 -18.40
C THR A 728 63.65 -31.14 -18.60
N PRO A 729 62.31 -31.39 -18.79
CA PRO A 729 61.10 -30.56 -19.04
C PRO A 729 59.94 -30.86 -18.02
N SER A 730 58.78 -30.20 -17.90
CA SER A 730 57.90 -29.46 -18.81
C SER A 730 57.16 -28.36 -18.02
N SER A 731 57.28 -27.10 -18.42
CA SER A 731 56.58 -26.00 -17.76
C SER A 731 55.09 -26.04 -18.09
N LEU A 732 54.25 -26.48 -17.14
CA LEU A 732 52.82 -26.19 -17.16
C LEU A 732 52.65 -24.67 -17.36
N PRO A 733 51.65 -24.20 -18.13
CA PRO A 733 51.41 -22.76 -18.28
C PRO A 733 51.22 -22.14 -16.89
N SER A 734 51.76 -20.95 -16.64
CA SER A 734 51.71 -20.32 -15.31
C SER A 734 50.28 -20.03 -14.84
N ARG A 735 49.32 -19.95 -15.76
CA ARG A 735 47.89 -19.84 -15.50
C ARG A 735 47.10 -20.62 -16.54
N LYS A 736 46.01 -21.26 -16.13
CA LYS A 736 45.01 -21.83 -17.04
C LYS A 736 43.62 -21.76 -16.43
N GLU A 737 42.60 -21.54 -17.26
CA GLU A 737 41.20 -21.55 -16.88
C GLU A 737 40.38 -22.27 -17.95
N LEU A 738 39.50 -23.17 -17.54
CA LEU A 738 38.64 -23.99 -18.38
C LEU A 738 37.23 -23.38 -18.43
N ASN A 739 36.55 -23.53 -19.56
CA ASN A 739 35.19 -23.02 -19.74
C ASN A 739 34.13 -23.98 -19.19
N VAL A 740 34.23 -24.31 -17.90
CA VAL A 740 33.28 -25.19 -17.21
C VAL A 740 32.04 -24.38 -16.82
N PRO A 741 30.83 -24.84 -17.17
CA PRO A 741 29.60 -24.15 -16.79
C PRO A 741 29.41 -24.18 -15.27
N TYR A 742 28.80 -23.13 -14.74
CA TYR A 742 28.46 -23.03 -13.33
C TYR A 742 27.05 -23.57 -13.07
N PHE A 743 26.91 -24.45 -12.08
CA PHE A 743 25.63 -24.88 -11.53
C PHE A 743 25.58 -24.57 -10.03
N SER A 744 24.47 -23.97 -9.59
CA SER A 744 24.18 -23.72 -8.19
C SER A 744 23.42 -24.91 -7.60
N GLN A 745 23.88 -25.46 -6.48
CA GLN A 745 23.13 -26.51 -5.77
C GLN A 745 21.86 -25.95 -5.10
N ARG A 746 21.77 -24.63 -4.97
CA ARG A 746 20.58 -23.93 -4.44
C ARG A 746 19.41 -24.00 -5.43
N ASP A 747 19.71 -24.30 -6.69
CA ASP A 747 18.72 -24.49 -7.75
C ASP A 747 18.15 -25.92 -7.74
N ASN A 748 18.74 -26.82 -6.94
CA ASN A 748 18.21 -28.17 -6.77
C ASN A 748 16.92 -28.09 -5.93
N PRO A 749 15.78 -28.58 -6.45
CA PRO A 749 14.50 -28.48 -5.75
C PRO A 749 14.43 -29.35 -4.49
N GLU A 750 15.24 -30.40 -4.42
CA GLU A 750 15.31 -31.32 -3.29
C GLU A 750 16.72 -31.29 -2.66
N TYR A 751 16.80 -31.20 -1.32
CA TYR A 751 18.05 -31.28 -0.55
C TYR A 751 19.15 -30.31 -1.02
N SER A 752 18.79 -29.07 -1.37
CA SER A 752 19.74 -28.02 -1.79
C SER A 752 20.88 -27.81 -0.78
N TRP A 753 20.62 -28.01 0.51
CA TRP A 753 21.63 -27.94 1.58
C TRP A 753 22.63 -29.11 1.64
N ALA A 754 22.47 -30.17 0.85
CA ALA A 754 23.28 -31.40 0.91
C ALA A 754 23.63 -32.02 -0.45
N THR A 755 23.65 -31.22 -1.53
CA THR A 755 23.85 -31.69 -2.92
C THR A 755 25.13 -31.18 -3.60
N CYS A 756 26.14 -30.75 -2.82
CA CYS A 756 27.41 -30.24 -3.33
C CYS A 756 28.20 -31.24 -4.19
N ASN A 757 28.21 -32.52 -3.80
CA ASN A 757 28.82 -33.64 -4.53
C ASN A 757 28.21 -33.84 -5.94
N PRO A 758 26.91 -34.18 -6.08
CA PRO A 758 26.31 -34.40 -7.39
C PRO A 758 26.31 -33.13 -8.25
N THR A 759 26.20 -31.93 -7.65
CA THR A 759 26.27 -30.66 -8.40
C THR A 759 27.67 -30.41 -8.96
N SER A 760 28.73 -30.68 -8.19
CA SER A 760 30.11 -30.55 -8.66
C SER A 760 30.44 -31.56 -9.76
N ALA A 761 30.03 -32.82 -9.61
CA ALA A 761 30.20 -33.82 -10.66
C ALA A 761 29.41 -33.47 -11.94
N ALA A 762 28.21 -32.91 -11.81
CA ALA A 762 27.40 -32.48 -12.95
C ALA A 762 28.09 -31.37 -13.76
N MET A 763 28.77 -30.41 -13.13
CA MET A 763 29.54 -29.38 -13.83
C MET A 763 30.67 -30.00 -14.69
N VAL A 764 31.38 -30.99 -14.15
CA VAL A 764 32.44 -31.70 -14.89
C VAL A 764 31.89 -32.55 -16.03
N LEU A 765 30.83 -33.32 -15.80
CA LEU A 765 30.20 -34.15 -16.83
C LEU A 765 29.58 -33.30 -17.94
N TYR A 766 28.97 -32.16 -17.61
CA TYR A 766 28.41 -31.25 -18.59
C TYR A 766 29.51 -30.64 -19.47
N TYR A 767 30.65 -30.27 -18.86
CA TYR A 767 31.83 -29.83 -19.59
C TYR A 767 32.33 -30.90 -20.58
N TYR A 768 32.25 -32.18 -20.22
CA TYR A 768 32.53 -33.30 -21.14
C TYR A 768 31.41 -33.63 -22.13
N GLY A 769 30.33 -32.84 -22.18
CA GLY A 769 29.27 -32.98 -23.18
C GLY A 769 28.05 -33.77 -22.70
N VAL A 770 28.01 -34.27 -21.45
CA VAL A 770 26.81 -34.90 -20.90
C VAL A 770 25.69 -33.87 -20.79
N ARG A 771 24.48 -34.29 -21.17
CA ARG A 771 23.26 -33.48 -21.05
C ARG A 771 22.23 -34.30 -20.28
N PRO A 772 21.33 -33.65 -19.53
CA PRO A 772 20.30 -34.36 -18.78
C PRO A 772 19.37 -35.13 -19.72
N THR A 773 18.94 -36.32 -19.30
CA THR A 773 18.11 -37.23 -20.13
C THR A 773 16.62 -36.85 -20.12
N VAL A 774 16.21 -36.01 -19.18
CA VAL A 774 14.87 -35.43 -19.03
C VAL A 774 14.97 -33.91 -18.90
N ARG A 775 13.85 -33.15 -19.00
CA ARG A 775 13.79 -31.67 -18.82
C ARG A 775 14.16 -31.17 -17.40
N ARG A 776 15.09 -31.83 -16.70
CA ARG A 776 15.61 -31.52 -15.35
C ARG A 776 17.07 -31.06 -15.39
N LEU A 777 17.58 -30.54 -14.28
CA LEU A 777 19.00 -30.23 -14.07
C LEU A 777 19.81 -31.54 -13.99
N LEU A 778 21.01 -31.56 -14.59
CA LEU A 778 21.89 -32.75 -14.53
C LEU A 778 22.31 -33.08 -13.09
N SER A 779 22.47 -32.07 -12.23
CA SER A 779 22.74 -32.23 -10.79
C SER A 779 21.66 -33.03 -10.06
N ASP A 780 20.38 -32.77 -10.37
CA ASP A 780 19.24 -33.49 -9.80
C ASP A 780 19.19 -34.94 -10.32
N GLU A 781 19.49 -35.16 -11.61
CA GLU A 781 19.53 -36.52 -12.19
C GLU A 781 20.59 -37.41 -11.50
N LEU A 782 21.78 -36.87 -11.26
CA LEU A 782 22.84 -37.57 -10.53
C LEU A 782 22.46 -37.81 -9.06
N PHE A 783 21.87 -36.81 -8.41
CA PHE A 783 21.38 -36.92 -7.03
C PHE A 783 20.33 -38.04 -6.90
N GLN A 784 19.32 -38.06 -7.77
CA GLN A 784 18.27 -39.07 -7.75
C GLN A 784 18.81 -40.47 -8.05
N TRP A 785 19.79 -40.60 -8.94
CA TRP A 785 20.45 -41.88 -9.17
C TRP A 785 21.13 -42.41 -7.90
N ILE A 786 21.86 -41.53 -7.20
CA ILE A 786 22.54 -41.89 -5.95
C ILE A 786 21.52 -42.30 -4.88
N VAL A 787 20.49 -41.48 -4.65
CA VAL A 787 19.47 -41.74 -3.63
C VAL A 787 18.71 -43.04 -3.91
N ARG A 788 18.37 -43.32 -5.17
CA ARG A 788 17.68 -44.58 -5.54
C ARG A 788 18.52 -45.82 -5.25
N ARG A 789 19.84 -45.73 -5.34
CA ARG A 789 20.75 -46.87 -5.20
C ARG A 789 21.32 -47.03 -3.79
N TYR A 790 21.59 -45.93 -3.09
CA TYR A 790 22.29 -45.90 -1.81
C TYR A 790 21.46 -45.29 -0.67
N GLY A 791 20.24 -44.82 -0.96
CA GLY A 791 19.37 -44.14 0.01
C GLY A 791 19.75 -42.67 0.25
N ILE A 792 18.88 -41.97 0.98
CA ILE A 792 19.15 -40.59 1.44
C ILE A 792 20.33 -40.63 2.40
N GLY A 793 21.34 -39.81 2.13
CA GLY A 793 22.66 -39.83 2.77
C GLY A 793 23.77 -40.32 1.83
N GLY A 794 23.42 -41.11 0.80
CA GLY A 794 24.39 -41.55 -0.22
C GLY A 794 24.98 -40.38 -1.02
N GLN A 795 24.28 -39.26 -1.17
CA GLN A 795 24.75 -38.10 -1.92
C GLN A 795 25.99 -37.43 -1.32
N THR A 796 26.27 -37.63 -0.04
CA THR A 796 27.48 -37.13 0.62
C THR A 796 28.65 -38.13 0.60
N ASP A 797 28.41 -39.37 0.14
CA ASP A 797 29.42 -40.42 0.07
C ASP A 797 30.24 -40.37 -1.23
N HIS A 798 31.58 -40.34 -1.11
CA HIS A 798 32.47 -40.28 -2.27
C HIS A 798 32.54 -41.60 -3.05
N GLY A 799 32.22 -42.74 -2.43
CA GLY A 799 32.06 -44.02 -3.11
C GLY A 799 30.85 -44.00 -4.04
N ALA A 800 29.69 -43.59 -3.53
CA ALA A 800 28.46 -43.42 -4.30
C ALA A 800 28.62 -42.40 -5.44
N LEU A 801 29.34 -41.29 -5.19
CA LEU A 801 29.69 -40.34 -6.24
C LEU A 801 30.54 -40.99 -7.34
N SER A 802 31.51 -41.82 -6.96
CA SER A 802 32.34 -42.54 -7.94
C SER A 802 31.53 -43.52 -8.78
N GLU A 803 30.56 -44.21 -8.16
CA GLU A 803 29.70 -45.17 -8.84
C GLU A 803 28.74 -44.49 -9.83
N VAL A 804 28.17 -43.32 -9.50
CA VAL A 804 27.34 -42.58 -10.47
C VAL A 804 28.17 -42.09 -11.65
N ILE A 805 29.39 -41.62 -11.43
CA ILE A 805 30.29 -41.16 -12.51
C ILE A 805 30.61 -42.34 -13.47
N ARG A 806 30.86 -43.53 -12.92
CA ARG A 806 31.07 -44.76 -13.72
C ARG A 806 29.81 -45.19 -14.47
N ALA A 807 28.63 -45.06 -13.85
CA ALA A 807 27.35 -45.36 -14.48
C ALA A 807 27.08 -44.47 -15.70
N TYR A 808 27.61 -43.24 -15.71
CA TYR A 808 27.56 -42.33 -16.85
C TYR A 808 28.67 -42.56 -17.89
N GLY A 809 29.48 -43.61 -17.74
CA GLY A 809 30.49 -44.00 -18.71
C GLY A 809 31.81 -43.23 -18.59
N TYR A 810 32.12 -42.67 -17.43
CA TYR A 810 33.39 -41.96 -17.17
C TYR A 810 34.25 -42.74 -16.16
N ARG A 811 35.57 -42.65 -16.33
CA ARG A 811 36.51 -43.15 -15.31
C ARG A 811 36.64 -42.13 -14.21
N THR A 812 36.74 -42.59 -12.97
CA THR A 812 37.00 -41.72 -11.82
C THR A 812 37.94 -42.36 -10.82
N THR A 813 38.84 -41.54 -10.29
CA THR A 813 39.75 -41.90 -9.20
C THR A 813 39.61 -40.88 -8.07
N PHE A 814 39.02 -41.32 -6.96
CA PHE A 814 39.01 -40.57 -5.71
C PHE A 814 40.23 -40.94 -4.87
N SER A 815 40.91 -39.93 -4.31
CA SER A 815 41.98 -40.12 -3.34
C SER A 815 41.93 -38.98 -2.32
N THR A 816 42.28 -39.30 -1.08
CA THR A 816 42.48 -38.34 0.02
C THR A 816 43.94 -37.93 0.18
N ARG A 817 44.81 -38.31 -0.78
CA ARG A 817 46.27 -38.10 -0.73
C ARG A 817 46.85 -37.49 -2.02
N ARG A 818 46.09 -36.62 -2.69
CA ARG A 818 46.58 -35.92 -3.89
C ARG A 818 47.56 -34.81 -3.50
N ARG A 819 48.33 -34.34 -4.48
CA ARG A 819 49.23 -33.17 -4.37
C ARG A 819 48.70 -32.01 -5.22
N TRP A 820 49.02 -30.78 -4.84
CA TRP A 820 48.63 -29.56 -5.57
C TRP A 820 49.08 -29.61 -7.04
N ALA A 821 50.31 -30.06 -7.28
CA ALA A 821 50.84 -30.23 -8.64
C ALA A 821 50.05 -31.24 -9.51
N GLU A 822 49.36 -32.22 -8.90
CA GLU A 822 48.48 -33.13 -9.65
C GLU A 822 47.20 -32.42 -10.09
N ILE A 823 46.65 -31.50 -9.28
CA ILE A 823 45.49 -30.68 -9.65
C ILE A 823 45.86 -29.75 -10.82
N ASP A 824 47.00 -29.06 -10.71
CA ASP A 824 47.48 -28.17 -11.78
C ASP A 824 47.67 -28.95 -13.08
N LYS A 825 48.21 -30.18 -13.01
CA LYS A 825 48.35 -31.06 -14.16
C LYS A 825 47.01 -31.44 -14.79
N GLU A 826 46.00 -31.84 -14.00
CA GLU A 826 44.66 -32.16 -14.51
C GLU A 826 44.05 -30.98 -15.27
N ILE A 827 44.10 -29.79 -14.67
CA ILE A 827 43.58 -28.56 -15.29
C ILE A 827 44.39 -28.20 -16.55
N ALA A 828 45.71 -28.30 -16.50
CA ALA A 828 46.61 -28.08 -17.63
C ALA A 828 46.33 -29.02 -18.81
N GLU A 829 45.84 -30.23 -18.54
CA GLU A 829 45.40 -31.19 -19.54
C GLU A 829 43.91 -31.06 -19.91
N GLY A 830 43.23 -30.04 -19.38
CA GLY A 830 41.86 -29.68 -19.77
C GLY A 830 40.78 -30.43 -19.00
N ARG A 831 41.11 -31.00 -17.84
CA ARG A 831 40.22 -31.82 -17.02
C ARG A 831 39.87 -31.11 -15.70
N PRO A 832 38.61 -30.69 -15.50
CA PRO A 832 38.17 -30.09 -14.25
C PRO A 832 38.23 -31.09 -13.09
N VAL A 833 38.47 -30.58 -11.88
CA VAL A 833 38.65 -31.42 -10.68
C VAL A 833 37.55 -31.14 -9.67
N VAL A 834 36.95 -32.18 -9.10
CA VAL A 834 36.03 -32.05 -7.96
C VAL A 834 36.85 -32.13 -6.68
N LEU A 835 36.85 -31.07 -5.88
CA LEU A 835 37.71 -30.86 -4.73
C LEU A 835 36.88 -30.73 -3.43
N PRO A 836 36.77 -31.81 -2.65
CA PRO A 836 36.26 -31.75 -1.28
C PRO A 836 37.21 -31.00 -0.34
N GLY A 837 36.65 -30.32 0.65
CA GLY A 837 37.40 -29.67 1.72
C GLY A 837 36.52 -29.21 2.88
N TYR A 838 37.15 -28.70 3.93
CA TYR A 838 36.50 -28.17 5.13
C TYR A 838 36.08 -26.71 4.97
N PHE A 839 35.51 -26.35 3.82
CA PHE A 839 34.99 -25.00 3.60
C PHE A 839 33.81 -24.67 4.51
N THR A 840 33.12 -25.69 5.03
CA THR A 840 32.13 -25.63 6.13
C THR A 840 32.53 -26.61 7.23
N ALA A 841 31.88 -26.51 8.40
CA ALA A 841 32.15 -27.40 9.54
C ALA A 841 31.91 -28.89 9.24
N THR A 842 30.92 -29.20 8.38
CA THR A 842 30.58 -30.57 7.97
C THR A 842 31.30 -31.01 6.69
N GLY A 843 32.11 -30.13 6.07
CA GLY A 843 32.69 -30.33 4.76
C GLY A 843 31.81 -29.81 3.62
N HIS A 844 32.45 -29.43 2.51
CA HIS A 844 31.81 -28.96 1.29
C HIS A 844 32.67 -29.29 0.07
N VAL A 845 32.09 -29.27 -1.12
CA VAL A 845 32.75 -29.69 -2.35
C VAL A 845 32.62 -28.63 -3.43
N VAL A 846 33.75 -28.27 -4.03
CA VAL A 846 33.85 -27.27 -5.11
C VAL A 846 34.39 -27.90 -6.38
N THR A 847 34.20 -27.22 -7.52
CA THR A 847 34.75 -27.66 -8.81
C THR A 847 35.89 -26.73 -9.22
N VAL A 848 37.12 -27.23 -9.27
CA VAL A 848 38.27 -26.49 -9.77
C VAL A 848 38.22 -26.44 -11.29
N ILE A 849 38.28 -25.23 -11.83
CA ILE A 849 38.19 -24.94 -13.25
C ILE A 849 39.45 -24.25 -13.78
N GLY A 850 40.35 -23.80 -12.91
CA GLY A 850 41.58 -23.12 -13.29
C GLY A 850 42.61 -23.06 -12.18
N TYR A 851 43.83 -22.65 -12.51
CA TYR A 851 44.89 -22.35 -11.56
C TYR A 851 45.71 -21.14 -12.02
N THR A 852 46.39 -20.54 -11.05
CA THR A 852 47.38 -19.46 -11.18
C THR A 852 48.53 -19.78 -10.22
N PRO A 853 49.67 -19.06 -10.27
CA PRO A 853 50.74 -19.29 -9.29
C PRO A 853 50.31 -19.02 -7.84
N SER A 854 49.23 -18.25 -7.63
CA SER A 854 48.77 -17.78 -6.33
C SER A 854 47.51 -18.48 -5.81
N GLY A 855 46.91 -19.40 -6.56
CA GLY A 855 45.65 -20.05 -6.16
C GLY A 855 44.89 -20.74 -7.29
N LEU A 856 43.75 -21.32 -6.94
CA LEU A 856 42.83 -21.99 -7.86
C LEU A 856 41.65 -21.10 -8.24
N ILE A 857 41.13 -21.32 -9.44
CA ILE A 857 39.87 -20.75 -9.91
C ILE A 857 38.81 -21.85 -9.81
N VAL A 858 37.71 -21.59 -9.12
CA VAL A 858 36.70 -22.60 -8.78
C VAL A 858 35.29 -22.12 -9.11
N ASN A 859 34.44 -23.08 -9.46
CA ASN A 859 32.99 -22.96 -9.38
C ASN A 859 32.54 -23.59 -8.05
N ASP A 860 32.05 -22.80 -7.12
CA ASP A 860 31.54 -23.23 -5.82
C ASP A 860 30.01 -23.33 -5.85
N PRO A 861 29.43 -24.54 -5.76
CA PRO A 861 27.99 -24.73 -5.97
C PRO A 861 27.11 -24.06 -4.92
N TRP A 862 27.62 -23.63 -3.76
CA TRP A 862 26.84 -22.95 -2.70
C TRP A 862 27.04 -21.43 -2.66
N GLY A 863 28.21 -20.94 -3.08
CA GLY A 863 28.56 -19.52 -3.04
C GLY A 863 30.02 -19.29 -2.66
N ASN A 864 30.41 -18.07 -2.34
CA ASN A 864 31.82 -17.75 -2.09
C ASN A 864 32.27 -18.10 -0.67
N ALA A 865 33.04 -19.17 -0.53
CA ALA A 865 33.57 -19.67 0.74
C ALA A 865 34.50 -18.67 1.45
N LEU A 866 35.20 -17.79 0.73
CA LEU A 866 36.04 -16.73 1.33
C LEU A 866 35.22 -15.74 2.15
N THR A 867 33.92 -15.61 1.85
CA THR A 867 32.99 -14.76 2.58
C THR A 867 32.29 -15.49 3.73
N GLY A 868 32.61 -16.76 3.96
CA GLY A 868 31.81 -17.67 4.78
C GLY A 868 30.42 -17.91 4.20
N TYR A 869 30.31 -17.92 2.86
CA TYR A 869 29.06 -18.07 2.10
C TYR A 869 28.00 -16.99 2.32
N ARG A 870 28.42 -15.78 2.69
CA ARG A 870 27.54 -14.59 2.70
C ARG A 870 27.22 -14.12 1.28
N ASP A 871 28.15 -14.31 0.35
CA ASP A 871 27.92 -14.15 -1.08
C ASP A 871 27.55 -15.51 -1.67
N THR A 872 26.44 -15.54 -2.40
CA THR A 872 25.89 -16.77 -2.99
C THR A 872 26.27 -16.95 -4.46
N TYR A 873 27.02 -16.00 -5.04
CA TYR A 873 27.59 -16.14 -6.37
C TYR A 873 28.83 -17.03 -6.33
N GLY A 874 28.75 -18.19 -6.95
CA GLY A 874 29.78 -19.22 -6.88
C GLY A 874 30.63 -19.40 -8.14
N ALA A 875 30.37 -18.65 -9.21
CA ALA A 875 31.03 -18.88 -10.50
C ALA A 875 32.42 -18.23 -10.57
N ARG A 876 33.41 -18.97 -11.08
CA ARG A 876 34.77 -18.50 -11.41
C ARG A 876 35.48 -17.74 -10.28
N LEU A 877 35.27 -18.18 -9.04
CA LEU A 877 35.87 -17.58 -7.86
C LEU A 877 37.36 -17.91 -7.78
N PHE A 878 38.17 -16.94 -7.36
CA PHE A 878 39.58 -17.17 -7.09
C PHE A 878 39.81 -17.49 -5.62
N TYR A 879 40.27 -18.70 -5.32
CA TYR A 879 40.64 -19.15 -3.98
C TYR A 879 42.17 -19.16 -3.85
N PRO A 880 42.76 -18.29 -3.00
CA PRO A 880 44.22 -18.17 -2.87
C PRO A 880 44.83 -19.39 -2.17
N ASN A 881 46.09 -19.69 -2.46
CA ASN A 881 46.83 -20.83 -1.91
C ASN A 881 46.74 -20.94 -0.39
N GLY A 882 46.86 -19.83 0.35
CA GLY A 882 46.74 -19.84 1.81
C GLY A 882 45.37 -20.31 2.31
N PHE A 883 44.29 -19.91 1.64
CA PHE A 883 42.93 -20.36 1.97
C PHE A 883 42.72 -21.83 1.61
N LEU A 884 43.24 -22.25 0.45
CA LEU A 884 43.16 -23.63 0.00
C LEU A 884 43.96 -24.59 0.91
N LEU A 885 45.12 -24.17 1.41
CA LEU A 885 45.90 -24.94 2.38
C LEU A 885 45.16 -25.11 3.71
N ASP A 886 44.45 -24.08 4.17
CA ASP A 886 43.61 -24.14 5.37
C ASP A 886 42.39 -25.07 5.20
N LYS A 887 41.72 -25.01 4.04
CA LYS A 887 40.46 -25.75 3.81
C LYS A 887 40.65 -27.15 3.27
N CYS A 888 41.68 -27.40 2.47
CA CYS A 888 41.87 -28.66 1.75
C CYS A 888 43.09 -29.46 2.22
N GLY A 889 44.01 -28.85 2.97
CA GLY A 889 45.20 -29.51 3.51
C GLY A 889 46.49 -29.23 2.73
N ARG A 890 47.59 -29.82 3.19
CA ARG A 890 48.93 -29.68 2.59
C ARG A 890 49.13 -30.71 1.48
N ASP A 891 50.23 -30.57 0.75
CA ASP A 891 50.63 -31.55 -0.28
C ASP A 891 50.63 -32.98 0.28
N GLY A 892 49.89 -33.88 -0.37
CA GLY A 892 49.76 -35.28 0.04
C GLY A 892 48.55 -35.57 0.93
N ASP A 893 47.76 -34.56 1.31
CA ASP A 893 46.54 -34.67 2.12
C ASP A 893 45.27 -34.20 1.38
N LEU A 894 45.36 -33.95 0.07
CA LEU A 894 44.24 -33.42 -0.68
C LEU A 894 43.22 -34.49 -1.07
N TRP A 895 41.96 -34.20 -0.80
CA TRP A 895 40.82 -34.97 -1.28
C TRP A 895 40.44 -34.48 -2.66
N ALA A 896 40.42 -35.34 -3.67
CA ALA A 896 39.95 -34.95 -5.00
C ALA A 896 39.43 -36.15 -5.81
N HIS A 897 38.40 -35.90 -6.61
CA HIS A 897 37.99 -36.79 -7.70
C HIS A 897 38.57 -36.28 -9.00
N PHE A 898 39.36 -37.12 -9.67
CA PHE A 898 39.75 -36.91 -11.05
C PHE A 898 38.84 -37.73 -11.95
N ILE A 899 38.14 -37.05 -12.87
CA ILE A 899 37.15 -37.64 -13.76
C ILE A 899 37.68 -37.56 -15.19
N TYR A 900 37.78 -38.72 -15.84
CA TYR A 900 38.33 -38.84 -17.19
C TYR A 900 37.23 -39.26 -18.17
N PRO A 901 37.16 -38.63 -19.36
CA PRO A 901 36.43 -39.22 -20.46
C PRO A 901 37.03 -40.59 -20.80
N ASN A 902 36.17 -41.51 -21.25
CA ASN A 902 36.60 -42.82 -21.73
C ASN A 902 37.30 -42.73 -23.08
#